data_AF-W4JXC5-F1
#
_entry.id   AF-W4JXC5-F1
#
_cell.length_a   1.000
_cell.length_b   1.000
_cell.length_c   1.000
_cell.angle_alpha   90.00
_cell.angle_beta   90.00
_cell.angle_gamma   90.00
#
_symmetry.space_group_name_H-M   'P 1'
#
loop_
_entity.id
_entity.type
_entity.pdbx_description
1 polymer ?
#
loop_
_entity_poly.entity_id
_entity_poly.type
_entity_poly.pdbx_seq_one_letter_code
_entity_poly.pdbx_strand_id
1 'polypeptide(L)'
;MLSRRLHAQIFKNVSFPPPDPRYVRIAQGHLEMHGLDPSQGSVLPDTNFDLPPLQGSTIDEHFHRIGDRAAHPWLELAVTLAASTLPPRPDQWEIQSGWTKYYYHADGSSYSEHVDFPIHDGQPEDMIVFDVETMPNYHPYAIMACAASRNGWYAWISPWLLGETTEQQHLIPFGDTTVPRVIVGHNVSYDRARIKDEYHIQGSQNRFLDTMALHVAVKGISSHQRPAWMKYRKSKLKERERKEEAYEADSLSQMLDAPSASDESADGDEEMASKRWEDITSANSLADVAKLHCDIEMDKEIRNDFMTQNPETIRQGIQDYLHYCAEDVFVTHSVYSHVLPEFLTVCPSPVSFAGILTMGSSFLTVNESWEKYLRDAERTYRDLEDKVKTRLIDLATEAKGLMETGGWKDDVWLSQLDWTPKIAGVSRGILSPEQAKPPKRPAVMWPKWYWDLTKPKKDTPPGTIDITSRSRISPILLKLSWQGWPLFHSREHGWTFRVPKSAHYVTRSASVDFHDAADDVLQNMALQDGFVFYKLPHKDGESANVGNPLAKAFIKFSQDGTLTSPGTEAKDALDMNAQCSYWISARDRVLNQMVVWHKAQTMEMGMGQAPAQSSDDADAEKKWGIIVPQVITMGAVTRRAIEKTWLTASNAKKNRVGSELKAMVRAPDGYAIVGADVDSEELWISSVMGDAQFGLHGATAIGWMTLEGTKAAGTDLHSKTAGILGISRDQAKVFNYSRIYGAGMRHAVLLLLQANASMLPDEAQKLAEQLYASTKGKNTHRGDIFGRKFWFGGTESFVFNKLEEIALSDRPQTPALGCGVTYALSKEYLPAEFGSDYMPSRINWVVQSSGVDYLHLLIVAMEHLIATYDIEARYLISVHDELRYLVKEEDRYRAALALQIANLWTRSQFAYKLGMDDLPQGVAFFSAVDVDHVLRKETDMPCVTPSQPDPIPPGECLDIQKTLDLTNGGSLLRGGRPMKEFVQAEANEFSSNYPQPDCLQYRAESAAFLQAQATNEFAEVKHLAQQVTGNKFEGGIGGEKRKHKRTKARTPETKLGDGEGVDWTEAVEKYFREELERHPVS
;
A
#
# COMPACT_ATOMS: atom_id res chain seq x y z
N MET A 1 21.36 -23.63 14.73
CA MET A 1 20.65 -24.49 13.77
C MET A 1 19.50 -25.19 14.45
N LEU A 2 18.58 -25.80 13.70
CA LEU A 2 17.51 -26.64 14.27
C LEU A 2 18.11 -27.82 15.05
N SER A 3 17.34 -28.31 16.00
CA SER A 3 17.66 -29.57 16.66
C SER A 3 17.67 -30.72 15.65
N ARG A 4 18.46 -31.77 15.90
CA ARG A 4 18.50 -32.94 15.00
C ARG A 4 17.13 -33.59 14.84
N ARG A 5 16.28 -33.53 15.87
CA ARG A 5 14.93 -34.12 15.84
C ARG A 5 13.96 -33.28 15.02
N LEU A 6 14.01 -31.94 15.09
CA LEU A 6 13.18 -31.08 14.24
C LEU A 6 13.66 -31.12 12.79
N HIS A 7 14.98 -31.07 12.58
CA HIS A 7 15.61 -31.21 11.26
C HIS A 7 15.13 -32.49 10.54
N ALA A 8 15.19 -33.64 11.22
CA ALA A 8 14.74 -34.92 10.68
C ALA A 8 13.22 -35.01 10.42
N GLN A 9 12.40 -34.12 10.99
CA GLN A 9 10.97 -34.07 10.71
C GLN A 9 10.63 -33.16 9.51
N ILE A 10 11.42 -32.09 9.31
CA ILE A 10 11.19 -31.08 8.26
C ILE A 10 11.93 -31.43 6.97
N PHE A 11 13.25 -31.59 7.06
CA PHE A 11 14.12 -31.89 5.92
C PHE A 11 14.25 -33.40 5.70
N LYS A 12 13.81 -34.22 6.66
CA LYS A 12 13.87 -35.69 6.63
C LYS A 12 15.30 -36.19 6.43
N ASN A 13 15.67 -36.54 5.20
CA ASN A 13 17.02 -36.91 4.78
C ASN A 13 17.43 -36.17 3.49
N VAL A 14 16.72 -35.12 3.11
CA VAL A 14 17.15 -34.26 2.01
C VAL A 14 18.43 -33.56 2.47
N SER A 15 19.50 -33.76 1.70
CA SER A 15 20.71 -32.97 1.85
C SER A 15 21.15 -32.48 0.48
N PHE A 16 21.50 -31.20 0.42
CA PHE A 16 22.08 -30.62 -0.79
C PHE A 16 23.59 -30.89 -0.81
N PRO A 17 24.25 -30.82 -1.98
CA PRO A 17 25.71 -30.96 -2.04
C PRO A 17 26.37 -29.99 -1.05
N PRO A 18 27.37 -30.42 -0.26
CA PRO A 18 28.05 -29.52 0.66
C PRO A 18 28.74 -28.40 -0.13
N PRO A 19 28.79 -27.18 0.41
CA PRO A 19 29.47 -26.07 -0.24
C PRO A 19 30.96 -26.35 -0.37
N ASP A 20 31.58 -25.84 -1.44
CA ASP A 20 33.02 -25.94 -1.64
C ASP A 20 33.74 -25.34 -0.40
N PRO A 21 34.77 -25.99 0.17
CA PRO A 21 35.53 -25.44 1.30
C PRO A 21 36.11 -24.03 1.05
N ARG A 22 36.28 -23.62 -0.21
CA ARG A 22 36.62 -22.24 -0.59
C ARG A 22 35.50 -21.26 -0.24
N TYR A 23 34.23 -21.64 -0.39
CA TYR A 23 33.08 -20.77 -0.12
C TYR A 23 33.04 -20.41 1.36
N VAL A 24 33.27 -21.39 2.24
CA VAL A 24 33.37 -21.18 3.70
C VAL A 24 34.49 -20.21 4.05
N ARG A 25 35.67 -20.36 3.42
CA ARG A 25 36.81 -19.45 3.64
C ARG A 25 36.52 -18.03 3.16
N ILE A 26 35.84 -17.88 2.02
CA ILE A 26 35.43 -16.57 1.49
C ILE A 26 34.43 -15.91 2.44
N ALA A 27 33.43 -16.66 2.94
CA ALA A 27 32.47 -16.17 3.92
C ALA A 27 33.16 -15.69 5.20
N GLN A 28 34.05 -16.50 5.78
CA GLN A 28 34.82 -16.12 6.97
C GLN A 28 35.66 -14.85 6.74
N GLY A 29 36.38 -14.77 5.62
CA GLY A 29 37.17 -13.59 5.27
C GLY A 29 36.31 -12.34 5.03
N HIS A 30 35.13 -12.50 4.43
CA HIS A 30 34.17 -11.41 4.25
C HIS A 30 33.62 -10.88 5.58
N LEU A 31 33.28 -11.77 6.52
CA LEU A 31 32.82 -11.39 7.86
C LEU A 31 33.93 -10.66 8.64
N GLU A 32 35.16 -11.19 8.61
CA GLU A 32 36.33 -10.56 9.25
C GLU A 32 36.60 -9.16 8.69
N MET A 33 36.54 -9.00 7.35
CA MET A 33 36.71 -7.71 6.69
C MET A 33 35.72 -6.64 7.16
N HIS A 34 34.52 -7.05 7.60
CA HIS A 34 33.48 -6.15 8.11
C HIS A 34 33.41 -6.10 9.65
N GLY A 35 34.40 -6.68 10.34
CA GLY A 35 34.49 -6.69 11.80
C GLY A 35 33.35 -7.49 12.44
N LEU A 36 32.91 -8.57 11.79
CA LEU A 36 31.93 -9.51 12.32
C LEU A 36 32.64 -10.79 12.72
N ASP A 37 32.42 -11.24 13.96
CA ASP A 37 33.06 -12.42 14.53
C ASP A 37 32.05 -13.57 14.63
N PRO A 38 32.16 -14.62 13.79
CA PRO A 38 31.26 -15.76 13.83
C PRO A 38 31.26 -16.50 15.17
N SER A 39 32.31 -16.38 16.00
CA SER A 39 32.39 -17.05 17.30
C SER A 39 31.47 -16.43 18.36
N GLN A 40 30.94 -15.22 18.10
CA GLN A 40 29.99 -14.54 18.97
C GLN A 40 28.54 -14.97 18.77
N GLY A 41 28.28 -15.98 17.93
CA GLY A 41 26.95 -16.50 17.68
C GLY A 41 26.26 -17.00 18.96
N SER A 42 24.96 -16.69 19.07
CA SER A 42 24.12 -17.08 20.20
C SER A 42 23.89 -18.60 20.24
N VAL A 43 24.05 -19.18 21.43
CA VAL A 43 23.70 -20.60 21.68
C VAL A 43 22.35 -20.65 22.36
N LEU A 44 21.33 -20.97 21.57
CA LEU A 44 19.95 -21.11 22.04
C LEU A 44 19.72 -22.48 22.70
N PRO A 45 18.79 -22.59 23.68
CA PRO A 45 18.42 -23.86 24.28
C PRO A 45 17.80 -24.79 23.22
N ASP A 46 18.10 -26.08 23.30
CA ASP A 46 17.63 -27.06 22.31
C ASP A 46 16.10 -27.25 22.41
N THR A 47 15.36 -26.77 21.41
CA THR A 47 13.90 -26.87 21.35
C THR A 47 13.50 -28.13 20.59
N ASN A 48 12.78 -29.04 21.25
CA ASN A 48 12.41 -30.34 20.69
C ASN A 48 10.97 -30.73 21.01
N PHE A 49 10.19 -31.02 19.98
CA PHE A 49 8.85 -31.61 20.10
C PHE A 49 8.51 -32.39 18.81
N ASP A 50 7.39 -33.12 18.84
CA ASP A 50 6.88 -33.79 17.64
C ASP A 50 6.08 -32.78 16.81
N LEU A 51 6.44 -32.62 15.54
CA LEU A 51 5.71 -31.80 14.59
C LEU A 51 4.55 -32.59 13.97
N PRO A 52 3.50 -31.90 13.49
CA PRO A 52 2.56 -32.48 12.55
C PRO A 52 3.30 -33.11 11.36
N PRO A 53 2.89 -34.31 10.89
CA PRO A 53 3.55 -34.96 9.79
C PRO A 53 3.33 -34.19 8.48
N LEU A 54 4.41 -34.03 7.72
CA LEU A 54 4.37 -33.41 6.41
C LEU A 54 3.57 -34.24 5.40
N GLN A 55 2.72 -33.56 4.63
CA GLN A 55 1.97 -34.11 3.49
C GLN A 55 2.85 -34.21 2.24
N GLY A 56 3.86 -35.07 2.25
CA GLY A 56 4.81 -35.19 1.14
C GLY A 56 6.20 -35.65 1.60
N SER A 57 7.12 -35.82 0.67
CA SER A 57 8.51 -36.21 0.93
C SER A 57 9.39 -35.03 1.36
N THR A 58 9.09 -33.83 0.88
CA THR A 58 9.83 -32.59 1.18
C THR A 58 8.89 -31.50 1.71
N ILE A 59 9.46 -30.43 2.28
CA ILE A 59 8.67 -29.27 2.71
C ILE A 59 7.97 -28.57 1.54
N ASP A 60 8.58 -28.58 0.35
CA ASP A 60 7.98 -28.01 -0.86
C ASP A 60 6.78 -28.83 -1.35
N GLU A 61 6.93 -30.15 -1.39
CA GLU A 61 5.81 -31.03 -1.73
C GLU A 61 4.70 -30.90 -0.69
N HIS A 62 5.03 -30.74 0.59
CA HIS A 62 4.06 -30.46 1.63
C HIS A 62 3.23 -29.21 1.31
N PHE A 63 3.88 -28.06 1.05
CA PHE A 63 3.19 -26.83 0.70
C PHE A 63 2.36 -26.94 -0.57
N HIS A 64 2.87 -27.63 -1.60
CA HIS A 64 2.12 -27.88 -2.82
C HIS A 64 0.81 -28.64 -2.52
N ARG A 65 0.88 -29.75 -1.76
CA ARG A 65 -0.30 -30.56 -1.45
C ARG A 65 -1.29 -29.85 -0.53
N ILE A 66 -0.83 -29.15 0.50
CA ILE A 66 -1.75 -28.42 1.39
C ILE A 66 -2.36 -27.19 0.70
N GLY A 67 -1.60 -26.54 -0.19
CA GLY A 67 -2.09 -25.45 -1.03
C GLY A 67 -3.14 -25.93 -2.02
N ASP A 68 -2.91 -27.07 -2.67
CA ASP A 68 -3.87 -27.69 -3.58
C ASP A 68 -5.17 -28.08 -2.87
N ARG A 69 -5.05 -28.66 -1.67
CA ARG A 69 -6.20 -28.99 -0.82
C ARG A 69 -6.98 -27.75 -0.35
N ALA A 70 -6.28 -26.67 0.00
CA ALA A 70 -6.92 -25.41 0.40
C ALA A 70 -7.56 -24.68 -0.79
N ALA A 71 -7.01 -24.86 -2.00
CA ALA A 71 -7.56 -24.29 -3.23
C ALA A 71 -8.82 -25.03 -3.71
N HIS A 72 -8.93 -26.34 -3.49
CA HIS A 72 -10.10 -27.13 -3.91
C HIS A 72 -11.24 -27.12 -2.88
N PRO A 73 -12.51 -27.12 -3.34
CA PRO A 73 -12.97 -27.22 -4.73
C PRO A 73 -13.01 -25.88 -5.50
N TRP A 74 -12.69 -24.76 -4.85
CA TRP A 74 -12.85 -23.42 -5.46
C TRP A 74 -12.02 -23.18 -6.71
N LEU A 75 -10.83 -23.77 -6.84
CA LEU A 75 -10.02 -23.65 -8.04
C LEU A 75 -10.72 -24.29 -9.26
N GLU A 76 -11.30 -25.49 -9.08
CA GLU A 76 -12.04 -26.18 -10.13
C GLU A 76 -13.31 -25.39 -10.52
N LEU A 77 -14.06 -24.89 -9.53
CA LEU A 77 -15.21 -24.03 -9.76
C LEU A 77 -14.83 -22.75 -10.51
N ALA A 78 -13.74 -22.10 -10.11
CA ALA A 78 -13.24 -20.88 -10.76
C ALA A 78 -12.85 -21.12 -12.23
N VAL A 79 -12.08 -22.17 -12.50
CA VAL A 79 -11.67 -22.53 -13.87
C VAL A 79 -12.89 -22.91 -14.72
N THR A 80 -13.84 -23.64 -14.14
CA THR A 80 -15.09 -24.03 -14.83
C THR A 80 -15.94 -22.81 -15.18
N LEU A 81 -16.10 -21.86 -14.26
CA LEU A 81 -16.85 -20.61 -14.52
C LEU A 81 -16.19 -19.75 -15.60
N ALA A 82 -14.85 -19.65 -15.59
CA ALA A 82 -14.08 -18.93 -16.60
C ALA A 82 -14.20 -19.55 -18.00
N ALA A 83 -14.38 -20.88 -18.08
CA ALA A 83 -14.58 -21.60 -19.34
C ALA A 83 -16.04 -21.65 -19.80
N SER A 84 -16.99 -21.32 -18.93
CA SER A 84 -18.42 -21.39 -19.22
C SER A 84 -18.91 -20.15 -19.96
N THR A 85 -19.93 -20.31 -20.81
CA THR A 85 -20.65 -19.19 -21.42
C THR A 85 -21.91 -18.88 -20.61
N LEU A 86 -22.12 -17.60 -20.28
CA LEU A 86 -23.34 -17.18 -19.58
C LEU A 86 -24.58 -17.31 -20.47
N PRO A 87 -25.76 -17.59 -19.90
CA PRO A 87 -27.01 -17.58 -20.65
C PRO A 87 -27.33 -16.17 -21.19
N PRO A 88 -28.20 -16.05 -22.21
CA PRO A 88 -28.63 -14.76 -22.73
C PRO A 88 -29.18 -13.85 -21.63
N ARG A 89 -28.92 -12.54 -21.72
CA ARG A 89 -29.44 -11.56 -20.75
C ARG A 89 -30.95 -11.42 -20.89
N PRO A 90 -31.69 -11.23 -19.79
CA PRO A 90 -33.13 -10.92 -19.86
C PRO A 90 -33.38 -9.59 -20.57
N ASP A 91 -34.37 -9.56 -21.47
CA ASP A 91 -34.83 -8.34 -22.13
C ASP A 91 -35.77 -7.50 -21.24
N GLN A 92 -36.41 -8.13 -20.25
CA GLN A 92 -37.29 -7.48 -19.29
C GLN A 92 -37.08 -8.06 -17.89
N TRP A 93 -37.07 -7.17 -16.90
CA TRP A 93 -36.91 -7.53 -15.50
C TRP A 93 -38.23 -7.42 -14.74
N GLU A 94 -38.56 -8.43 -13.94
CA GLU A 94 -39.66 -8.36 -12.98
C GLU A 94 -39.28 -7.47 -11.79
N ILE A 95 -40.10 -6.47 -11.51
CA ILE A 95 -39.86 -5.49 -10.46
C ILE A 95 -40.57 -5.91 -9.18
N GLN A 96 -39.83 -6.62 -8.33
CA GLN A 96 -40.27 -7.06 -7.00
C GLN A 96 -39.10 -7.08 -6.03
N SER A 97 -39.37 -6.95 -4.73
CA SER A 97 -38.33 -7.00 -3.70
C SER A 97 -37.75 -8.41 -3.53
N GLY A 98 -36.48 -8.48 -3.15
CA GLY A 98 -35.75 -9.76 -3.01
C GLY A 98 -35.21 -10.28 -4.34
N TRP A 99 -34.84 -11.56 -4.37
CA TRP A 99 -34.24 -12.17 -5.55
C TRP A 99 -35.29 -12.66 -6.55
N THR A 100 -35.04 -12.39 -7.83
CA THR A 100 -35.76 -12.99 -8.96
C THR A 100 -34.77 -13.67 -9.88
N LYS A 101 -35.03 -14.93 -10.21
CA LYS A 101 -34.26 -15.73 -11.15
C LYS A 101 -34.88 -15.66 -12.53
N TYR A 102 -34.03 -15.63 -13.55
CA TYR A 102 -34.38 -15.64 -14.97
C TYR A 102 -33.59 -16.75 -15.66
N TYR A 103 -34.28 -17.68 -16.31
CA TYR A 103 -33.64 -18.81 -16.98
C TYR A 103 -34.33 -19.15 -18.30
N TYR A 104 -33.60 -19.86 -19.15
CA TYR A 104 -34.05 -20.24 -20.49
C TYR A 104 -34.17 -21.75 -20.59
N HIS A 105 -35.25 -22.24 -21.18
CA HIS A 105 -35.39 -23.64 -21.53
C HIS A 105 -34.79 -23.92 -22.91
N ALA A 106 -34.56 -25.20 -23.22
CA ALA A 106 -33.98 -25.64 -24.48
C ALA A 106 -34.83 -25.28 -25.72
N ASP A 107 -36.10 -24.94 -25.52
CA ASP A 107 -37.01 -24.44 -26.55
C ASP A 107 -36.88 -22.93 -26.83
N GLY A 108 -36.00 -22.23 -26.10
CA GLY A 108 -35.73 -20.80 -26.23
C GLY A 108 -36.69 -19.90 -25.45
N SER A 109 -37.62 -20.47 -24.67
CA SER A 109 -38.53 -19.68 -23.83
C SER A 109 -37.85 -19.19 -22.55
N SER A 110 -38.17 -17.96 -22.14
CA SER A 110 -37.64 -17.32 -20.93
C SER A 110 -38.66 -17.36 -19.80
N TYR A 111 -38.22 -17.72 -18.59
CA TYR A 111 -39.06 -17.74 -17.39
C TYR A 111 -38.42 -16.94 -16.26
N SER A 112 -39.27 -16.33 -15.43
CA SER A 112 -38.89 -15.69 -14.18
C SER A 112 -39.53 -16.39 -12.98
N GLU A 113 -38.79 -16.54 -11.89
CA GLU A 113 -39.33 -17.05 -10.63
C GLU A 113 -38.73 -16.31 -9.43
N HIS A 114 -39.54 -16.07 -8.39
CA HIS A 114 -39.06 -15.49 -7.15
C HIS A 114 -38.33 -16.56 -6.33
N VAL A 115 -37.16 -16.20 -5.78
CA VAL A 115 -36.32 -17.12 -5.00
C VAL A 115 -35.81 -16.42 -3.75
N ASP A 116 -35.51 -17.16 -2.69
CA ASP A 116 -34.96 -16.58 -1.46
C ASP A 116 -33.46 -16.23 -1.61
N PHE A 117 -32.75 -16.95 -2.47
CA PHE A 117 -31.33 -16.80 -2.79
C PHE A 117 -31.05 -17.45 -4.16
N PRO A 118 -29.87 -17.20 -4.78
CA PRO A 118 -29.52 -17.81 -6.06
C PRO A 118 -29.51 -19.35 -6.00
N ILE A 119 -30.51 -19.96 -6.64
CA ILE A 119 -30.77 -21.40 -6.62
C ILE A 119 -31.21 -21.87 -8.01
N HIS A 120 -30.86 -23.10 -8.40
CA HIS A 120 -31.31 -23.74 -9.63
C HIS A 120 -31.61 -25.23 -9.37
N ASP A 121 -32.77 -25.73 -9.83
CA ASP A 121 -33.21 -27.12 -9.62
C ASP A 121 -33.09 -27.62 -8.17
N GLY A 122 -33.38 -26.75 -7.20
CA GLY A 122 -33.32 -27.06 -5.78
C GLY A 122 -31.90 -27.13 -5.18
N GLN A 123 -30.87 -26.77 -5.95
CA GLN A 123 -29.49 -26.68 -5.50
C GLN A 123 -29.00 -25.22 -5.49
N PRO A 124 -28.33 -24.76 -4.43
CA PRO A 124 -27.73 -23.43 -4.41
C PRO A 124 -26.71 -23.29 -5.55
N GLU A 125 -26.67 -22.12 -6.19
CA GLU A 125 -25.66 -21.83 -7.20
C GLU A 125 -24.26 -21.79 -6.57
N ASP A 126 -23.27 -22.43 -7.19
CA ASP A 126 -21.89 -22.58 -6.71
C ASP A 126 -20.89 -21.69 -7.46
N MET A 127 -21.26 -21.20 -8.64
CA MET A 127 -20.43 -20.38 -9.53
C MET A 127 -21.21 -19.15 -9.98
N ILE A 128 -20.88 -17.99 -9.42
CA ILE A 128 -21.66 -16.75 -9.61
C ILE A 128 -20.74 -15.59 -9.97
N VAL A 129 -21.14 -14.79 -10.95
CA VAL A 129 -20.61 -13.44 -11.19
C VAL A 129 -21.59 -12.44 -10.61
N PHE A 130 -21.13 -11.45 -9.86
CA PHE A 130 -21.98 -10.63 -9.01
C PHE A 130 -21.51 -9.17 -8.95
N ASP A 131 -22.48 -8.25 -8.94
CA ASP A 131 -22.28 -6.81 -8.79
C ASP A 131 -23.43 -6.17 -7.98
N VAL A 132 -23.12 -5.14 -7.19
CA VAL A 132 -24.07 -4.46 -6.30
C VAL A 132 -24.00 -2.96 -6.43
N GLU A 133 -25.16 -2.33 -6.60
CA GLU A 133 -25.29 -0.87 -6.56
C GLU A 133 -25.87 -0.36 -5.23
N THR A 134 -25.38 0.81 -4.83
CA THR A 134 -25.77 1.50 -3.58
C THR A 134 -26.03 2.98 -3.84
N MET A 135 -26.68 3.68 -2.90
CA MET A 135 -26.83 5.13 -2.93
C MET A 135 -26.13 5.78 -1.73
N PRO A 136 -24.80 6.04 -1.80
CA PRO A 136 -23.98 6.46 -0.66
C PRO A 136 -24.42 7.76 0.03
N ASN A 137 -25.11 8.66 -0.70
CA ASN A 137 -25.66 9.89 -0.12
C ASN A 137 -26.83 9.62 0.86
N TYR A 138 -27.44 8.44 0.78
CA TYR A 138 -28.55 8.01 1.63
C TYR A 138 -28.06 6.99 2.66
N HIS A 139 -27.51 5.86 2.23
CA HIS A 139 -27.01 4.79 3.10
C HIS A 139 -26.03 3.86 2.37
N PRO A 140 -25.17 3.10 3.09
CA PRO A 140 -24.17 2.23 2.47
C PRO A 140 -24.68 0.85 2.03
N TYR A 141 -25.92 0.49 2.38
CA TYR A 141 -26.54 -0.82 2.06
C TYR A 141 -26.95 -0.94 0.59
N ALA A 142 -27.13 -2.18 0.13
CA ALA A 142 -27.53 -2.51 -1.23
C ALA A 142 -28.92 -1.96 -1.57
N ILE A 143 -29.06 -1.41 -2.79
CA ILE A 143 -30.36 -1.01 -3.33
C ILE A 143 -30.81 -1.91 -4.49
N MET A 144 -29.86 -2.41 -5.26
CA MET A 144 -30.06 -3.40 -6.32
C MET A 144 -28.79 -4.22 -6.51
N ALA A 145 -28.92 -5.43 -7.03
CA ALA A 145 -27.78 -6.25 -7.40
C ALA A 145 -28.13 -7.16 -8.58
N CYS A 146 -27.14 -7.50 -9.38
CA CYS A 146 -27.27 -8.46 -10.46
C CYS A 146 -26.28 -9.60 -10.26
N ALA A 147 -26.72 -10.83 -10.56
CA ALA A 147 -25.88 -12.00 -10.58
C ALA A 147 -26.13 -12.84 -11.84
N ALA A 148 -25.10 -13.53 -12.30
CA ALA A 148 -25.20 -14.51 -13.38
C ALA A 148 -24.48 -15.80 -12.97
N SER A 149 -25.14 -16.93 -13.21
CA SER A 149 -24.55 -18.27 -13.15
C SER A 149 -24.57 -18.89 -14.54
N ARG A 150 -24.01 -20.10 -14.67
CA ARG A 150 -24.17 -20.90 -15.90
C ARG A 150 -25.63 -21.29 -16.17
N ASN A 151 -26.50 -21.29 -15.16
CA ASN A 151 -27.88 -21.77 -15.27
C ASN A 151 -28.91 -20.64 -15.40
N GLY A 152 -28.58 -19.40 -15.04
CA GLY A 152 -29.52 -18.27 -15.13
C GLY A 152 -28.96 -16.92 -14.68
N TRP A 153 -29.77 -15.89 -14.88
CA TRP A 153 -29.57 -14.54 -14.37
C TRP A 153 -30.41 -14.32 -13.11
N TYR A 154 -29.95 -13.44 -12.24
CA TYR A 154 -30.58 -13.13 -10.98
C TYR A 154 -30.56 -11.61 -10.76
N ALA A 155 -31.68 -11.04 -10.35
CA ALA A 155 -31.76 -9.65 -9.93
C ALA A 155 -32.29 -9.58 -8.50
N TRP A 156 -31.64 -8.79 -7.67
CA TRP A 156 -32.09 -8.48 -6.32
C TRP A 156 -32.48 -7.00 -6.25
N ILE A 157 -33.65 -6.70 -5.68
CA ILE A 157 -34.11 -5.32 -5.48
C ILE A 157 -34.45 -5.11 -4.01
N SER A 158 -33.95 -4.00 -3.44
CA SER A 158 -34.23 -3.62 -2.05
C SER A 158 -35.69 -3.18 -1.89
N PRO A 159 -36.41 -3.67 -0.86
CA PRO A 159 -37.78 -3.20 -0.59
C PRO A 159 -37.80 -1.71 -0.21
N TRP A 160 -36.68 -1.14 0.24
CA TRP A 160 -36.54 0.31 0.46
C TRP A 160 -36.64 1.10 -0.85
N LEU A 161 -35.95 0.64 -1.90
CA LEU A 161 -35.96 1.33 -3.21
C LEU A 161 -37.36 1.32 -3.85
N LEU A 162 -38.12 0.24 -3.64
CA LEU A 162 -39.50 0.14 -4.12
C LEU A 162 -40.49 0.99 -3.30
N GLY A 163 -40.09 1.44 -2.11
CA GLY A 163 -40.94 2.19 -1.19
C GLY A 163 -41.86 1.30 -0.34
N GLU A 164 -41.54 0.01 -0.21
CA GLU A 164 -42.30 -0.96 0.59
C GLU A 164 -41.99 -0.81 2.09
N THR A 165 -40.79 -0.33 2.43
CA THR A 165 -40.34 -0.11 3.81
C THR A 165 -39.49 1.15 3.93
N THR A 166 -39.46 1.72 5.15
CA THR A 166 -38.54 2.81 5.51
C THR A 166 -37.20 2.31 6.05
N GLU A 167 -37.09 1.02 6.36
CA GLU A 167 -35.83 0.39 6.80
C GLU A 167 -34.83 0.39 5.65
N GLN A 168 -33.60 0.82 5.91
CA GLN A 168 -32.55 0.98 4.91
C GLN A 168 -31.53 -0.16 4.95
N GLN A 169 -31.45 -0.84 6.10
CA GLN A 169 -30.44 -1.86 6.35
C GLN A 169 -30.88 -3.19 5.73
N HIS A 170 -30.69 -3.35 4.41
CA HIS A 170 -30.91 -4.63 3.73
C HIS A 170 -29.59 -5.23 3.27
N LEU A 171 -29.39 -6.51 3.61
CA LEU A 171 -28.27 -7.33 3.16
C LEU A 171 -28.78 -8.42 2.23
N ILE A 172 -27.96 -8.80 1.26
CA ILE A 172 -28.29 -9.73 0.19
C ILE A 172 -28.01 -11.17 0.65
N PRO A 173 -29.02 -12.05 0.73
CA PRO A 173 -28.81 -13.45 1.11
C PRO A 173 -28.29 -14.29 -0.07
N PHE A 174 -27.30 -15.14 0.18
CA PHE A 174 -26.78 -16.15 -0.76
C PHE A 174 -27.09 -17.60 -0.30
N GLY A 175 -27.75 -17.76 0.84
CA GLY A 175 -28.30 -19.04 1.29
C GLY A 175 -27.34 -19.84 2.17
N ASP A 176 -27.23 -21.15 1.90
CA ASP A 176 -26.43 -22.07 2.72
C ASP A 176 -24.94 -21.69 2.69
N THR A 177 -24.37 -21.47 3.88
CA THR A 177 -22.97 -21.07 4.08
C THR A 177 -22.01 -22.24 4.06
N THR A 178 -22.50 -23.48 4.06
CA THR A 178 -21.69 -24.70 4.01
C THR A 178 -21.35 -25.13 2.59
N VAL A 179 -22.07 -24.60 1.59
CA VAL A 179 -21.84 -24.90 0.17
C VAL A 179 -20.60 -24.16 -0.34
N PRO A 180 -19.59 -24.88 -0.87
CA PRO A 180 -18.44 -24.25 -1.53
C PRO A 180 -18.91 -23.45 -2.75
N ARG A 181 -18.68 -22.13 -2.70
CA ARG A 181 -19.13 -21.21 -3.76
C ARG A 181 -18.01 -20.26 -4.15
N VAL A 182 -17.84 -20.03 -5.45
CA VAL A 182 -16.99 -18.99 -6.01
C VAL A 182 -17.86 -17.82 -6.48
N ILE A 183 -17.59 -16.64 -5.94
CA ILE A 183 -18.24 -15.38 -6.32
C ILE A 183 -17.20 -14.49 -6.97
N VAL A 184 -17.41 -14.16 -8.24
CA VAL A 184 -16.53 -13.31 -9.04
C VAL A 184 -17.15 -11.93 -9.16
N GLY A 185 -16.34 -10.89 -8.95
CA GLY A 185 -16.77 -9.51 -9.16
C GLY A 185 -15.59 -8.63 -9.58
N HIS A 186 -15.88 -7.37 -9.93
CA HIS A 186 -14.85 -6.36 -10.14
C HIS A 186 -14.82 -5.43 -8.94
N ASN A 187 -13.69 -5.37 -8.21
CA ASN A 187 -13.64 -4.76 -6.88
C ASN A 187 -14.63 -5.44 -5.90
N VAL A 188 -14.73 -6.77 -5.99
CA VAL A 188 -15.73 -7.63 -5.32
C VAL A 188 -15.83 -7.45 -3.81
N SER A 189 -14.76 -6.96 -3.16
CA SER A 189 -14.77 -6.71 -1.72
C SER A 189 -15.79 -5.63 -1.31
N TYR A 190 -16.12 -4.71 -2.22
CA TYR A 190 -17.20 -3.75 -2.07
C TYR A 190 -18.56 -4.47 -2.04
N ASP A 191 -18.81 -5.36 -2.99
CA ASP A 191 -20.05 -6.12 -3.11
C ASP A 191 -20.23 -7.11 -1.95
N ARG A 192 -19.13 -7.78 -1.57
CA ARG A 192 -19.05 -8.69 -0.43
C ARG A 192 -19.57 -8.06 0.87
N ALA A 193 -19.26 -6.79 1.12
CA ALA A 193 -19.74 -6.09 2.32
C ALA A 193 -21.28 -5.89 2.35
N ARG A 194 -22.01 -6.31 1.31
CA ARG A 194 -23.47 -6.27 1.26
C ARG A 194 -24.10 -7.65 1.29
N ILE A 195 -23.29 -8.70 1.34
CA ILE A 195 -23.75 -10.08 1.46
C ILE A 195 -24.01 -10.41 2.92
N LYS A 196 -25.22 -10.90 3.20
CA LYS A 196 -25.68 -11.25 4.54
C LYS A 196 -24.79 -12.29 5.19
N ASP A 197 -24.44 -13.34 4.46
CA ASP A 197 -23.80 -14.54 4.99
C ASP A 197 -22.35 -14.33 5.47
N GLU A 198 -21.76 -13.19 5.15
CA GLU A 198 -20.41 -12.82 5.59
C GLU A 198 -20.38 -12.29 7.04
N TYR A 199 -21.53 -11.90 7.58
CA TYR A 199 -21.70 -11.30 8.92
C TYR A 199 -22.03 -12.34 9.99
N HIS A 200 -21.20 -13.37 10.10
CA HIS A 200 -21.29 -14.42 11.13
C HIS A 200 -19.91 -14.69 11.73
N ILE A 201 -19.78 -15.28 12.94
CA ILE A 201 -18.46 -15.67 13.49
C ILE A 201 -17.90 -16.89 12.76
N GLN A 202 -18.72 -17.93 12.56
CA GLN A 202 -18.33 -19.07 11.72
C GLN A 202 -18.24 -18.62 10.26
N GLY A 203 -17.14 -18.95 9.59
CA GLY A 203 -16.91 -18.56 8.20
C GLY A 203 -17.83 -19.30 7.24
N SER A 204 -18.23 -18.61 6.16
CA SER A 204 -18.89 -19.23 5.01
C SER A 204 -17.88 -19.98 4.14
N GLN A 205 -18.37 -20.88 3.30
CA GLN A 205 -17.62 -21.50 2.20
C GLN A 205 -17.73 -20.68 0.90
N ASN A 206 -18.23 -19.44 0.99
CA ASN A 206 -18.11 -18.46 -0.08
C ASN A 206 -16.65 -18.01 -0.20
N ARG A 207 -16.15 -17.96 -1.43
CA ARG A 207 -14.83 -17.41 -1.74
C ARG A 207 -14.94 -16.40 -2.88
N PHE A 208 -14.26 -15.28 -2.72
CA PHE A 208 -14.40 -14.12 -3.59
C PHE A 208 -13.16 -13.96 -4.47
N LEU A 209 -13.39 -13.83 -5.77
CA LEU A 209 -12.34 -13.56 -6.76
C LEU A 209 -12.56 -12.19 -7.38
N ASP A 210 -11.55 -11.33 -7.25
CA ASP A 210 -11.60 -9.97 -7.76
C ASP A 210 -10.86 -9.87 -9.10
N THR A 211 -11.60 -9.62 -10.18
CA THR A 211 -11.01 -9.42 -11.51
C THR A 211 -10.01 -8.26 -11.56
N MET A 212 -10.20 -7.22 -10.73
CA MET A 212 -9.24 -6.12 -10.58
C MET A 212 -7.93 -6.62 -9.96
N ALA A 213 -7.98 -7.43 -8.91
CA ALA A 213 -6.79 -7.96 -8.24
C ALA A 213 -6.00 -8.90 -9.17
N LEU A 214 -6.71 -9.79 -9.88
CA LEU A 214 -6.08 -10.68 -10.86
C LEU A 214 -5.44 -9.85 -12.00
N HIS A 215 -6.13 -8.83 -12.51
CA HIS A 215 -5.58 -7.92 -13.51
C HIS A 215 -4.31 -7.22 -13.02
N VAL A 216 -4.32 -6.67 -11.80
CA VAL A 216 -3.16 -5.94 -11.26
C VAL A 216 -1.94 -6.85 -11.13
N ALA A 217 -2.13 -8.10 -10.73
CA ALA A 217 -1.05 -9.08 -10.63
C ALA A 217 -0.38 -9.38 -11.99
N VAL A 218 -1.17 -9.34 -13.08
CA VAL A 218 -0.74 -9.79 -14.41
C VAL A 218 -0.34 -8.64 -15.34
N LYS A 219 -1.19 -7.62 -15.48
CA LYS A 219 -1.03 -6.46 -16.40
C LYS A 219 -1.19 -5.10 -15.69
N GLY A 220 -1.07 -5.04 -14.37
CA GLY A 220 -1.18 -3.78 -13.62
C GLY A 220 0.01 -2.84 -13.80
N ILE A 221 -0.25 -1.53 -13.70
CA ILE A 221 0.77 -0.46 -13.76
C ILE A 221 1.26 0.00 -12.37
N SER A 222 2.56 0.30 -12.28
CA SER A 222 3.13 0.91 -11.07
C SER A 222 2.78 2.41 -10.93
N SER A 223 2.96 2.97 -9.73
CA SER A 223 2.74 4.41 -9.47
C SER A 223 3.64 5.32 -10.29
N HIS A 224 4.88 4.90 -10.58
CA HIS A 224 5.83 5.64 -11.42
C HIS A 224 5.47 5.56 -12.91
N GLN A 225 4.83 4.48 -13.36
CA GLN A 225 4.38 4.30 -14.75
C GLN A 225 3.07 5.04 -15.05
N ARG A 226 2.20 5.23 -14.05
CA ARG A 226 0.86 5.80 -14.24
C ARG A 226 0.84 7.18 -14.94
N PRO A 227 1.71 8.16 -14.62
CA PRO A 227 1.74 9.43 -15.34
C PRO A 227 2.12 9.27 -16.82
N ALA A 228 3.08 8.40 -17.13
CA ALA A 228 3.52 8.13 -18.50
C ALA A 228 2.40 7.46 -19.30
N TRP A 229 1.75 6.44 -18.73
CA TRP A 229 0.60 5.77 -19.35
C TRP A 229 -0.57 6.72 -19.61
N MET A 230 -0.90 7.60 -18.66
CA MET A 230 -1.95 8.61 -18.85
C MET A 230 -1.64 9.58 -20.00
N LYS A 231 -0.38 9.98 -20.15
CA LYS A 231 0.07 10.82 -21.27
C LYS A 231 -0.05 10.06 -22.59
N TYR A 232 0.37 8.80 -22.62
CA TYR A 232 0.26 7.92 -23.80
C TYR A 232 -1.19 7.74 -24.24
N ARG A 233 -2.07 7.35 -23.32
CA ARG A 233 -3.51 7.21 -23.57
C ARG A 233 -4.13 8.47 -24.17
N LYS A 234 -3.85 9.64 -23.59
CA LYS A 234 -4.34 10.93 -24.13
C LYS A 234 -3.81 11.21 -25.54
N SER A 235 -2.56 10.85 -25.81
CA SER A 235 -1.97 10.99 -27.14
C SER A 235 -2.64 10.07 -28.15
N LYS A 236 -2.87 8.79 -27.81
CA LYS A 236 -3.52 7.81 -28.67
C LYS A 236 -4.97 8.17 -28.97
N LEU A 237 -5.69 8.67 -27.96
CA LEU A 237 -7.06 9.16 -28.13
C LEU A 237 -7.12 10.33 -29.13
N LYS A 238 -6.24 11.32 -28.99
CA LYS A 238 -6.13 12.43 -29.96
C LYS A 238 -5.74 11.98 -31.35
N GLU A 239 -4.89 10.97 -31.47
CA GLU A 239 -4.52 10.40 -32.77
C GLU A 239 -5.72 9.68 -33.41
N ARG A 240 -6.51 8.95 -32.62
CA ARG A 240 -7.75 8.32 -33.08
C ARG A 240 -8.78 9.36 -33.50
N GLU A 241 -9.03 10.39 -32.68
CA GLU A 241 -9.90 11.53 -33.02
C GLU A 241 -9.44 12.19 -34.32
N ARG A 242 -8.13 12.43 -34.49
CA ARG A 242 -7.59 13.00 -35.73
C ARG A 242 -7.75 12.07 -36.94
N LYS A 243 -7.65 10.75 -36.76
CA LYS A 243 -7.88 9.75 -37.83
C LYS A 243 -9.36 9.66 -38.18
N GLU A 244 -10.25 9.69 -37.20
CA GLU A 244 -11.70 9.74 -37.39
C GLU A 244 -12.12 11.05 -38.06
N GLU A 245 -11.59 12.20 -37.64
CA GLU A 245 -11.81 13.49 -38.29
C GLU A 245 -11.26 13.50 -39.73
N ALA A 246 -10.08 12.90 -39.96
CA ALA A 246 -9.52 12.76 -41.29
C ALA A 246 -10.36 11.82 -42.17
N TYR A 247 -10.88 10.72 -41.61
CA TYR A 247 -11.75 9.77 -42.31
C TYR A 247 -13.15 10.36 -42.56
N GLU A 248 -13.72 11.12 -41.62
CA GLU A 248 -14.95 11.90 -41.80
C GLU A 248 -14.76 12.96 -42.88
N ALA A 249 -13.64 13.68 -42.87
CA ALA A 249 -13.29 14.64 -43.92
C ALA A 249 -13.09 13.95 -45.29
N ASP A 250 -12.48 12.77 -45.32
CA ASP A 250 -12.24 11.98 -46.54
C ASP A 250 -13.53 11.32 -47.07
N SER A 251 -14.42 10.88 -46.17
CA SER A 251 -15.77 10.34 -46.43
C SER A 251 -16.71 11.41 -46.98
N LEU A 252 -16.61 12.65 -46.48
CA LEU A 252 -17.29 13.82 -47.07
C LEU A 252 -16.79 14.15 -48.48
N SER A 253 -15.55 13.81 -48.83
CA SER A 253 -15.02 13.93 -50.20
C SER A 253 -15.30 12.72 -51.11
N GLN A 254 -15.64 11.54 -50.56
CA GLN A 254 -15.87 10.29 -51.31
C GLN A 254 -17.35 10.00 -51.64
N MET A 255 -18.28 10.96 -51.52
CA MET A 255 -19.63 10.87 -52.14
C MET A 255 -19.64 11.06 -53.67
N LEU A 256 -18.48 10.95 -54.33
CA LEU A 256 -18.34 10.84 -55.79
C LEU A 256 -17.36 9.70 -56.09
N ASP A 257 -17.91 8.63 -56.66
CA ASP A 257 -17.29 7.41 -57.20
C ASP A 257 -17.09 6.20 -56.25
N ALA A 258 -17.86 5.15 -56.55
CA ALA A 258 -17.58 3.75 -56.21
C ALA A 258 -17.15 3.01 -57.50
N PRO A 259 -16.57 1.77 -57.49
CA PRO A 259 -16.27 0.86 -56.37
C PRO A 259 -14.88 0.17 -56.44
N SER A 260 -14.48 -0.60 -55.41
CA SER A 260 -14.30 -2.07 -55.45
C SER A 260 -13.41 -2.61 -54.30
N ALA A 261 -13.76 -3.82 -53.84
CA ALA A 261 -13.26 -4.50 -52.64
C ALA A 261 -12.15 -5.54 -52.92
N SER A 262 -11.18 -5.63 -52.01
CA SER A 262 -10.22 -6.74 -51.70
C SER A 262 -9.05 -6.09 -50.93
N ASP A 263 -8.44 -6.57 -49.85
CA ASP A 263 -8.29 -7.87 -49.20
C ASP A 263 -7.93 -7.58 -47.74
N GLU A 264 -8.59 -8.21 -46.76
CA GLU A 264 -8.13 -8.26 -45.37
C GLU A 264 -7.97 -9.72 -44.96
N SER A 265 -6.73 -10.23 -44.97
CA SER A 265 -6.30 -11.32 -44.09
C SER A 265 -4.83 -11.66 -44.33
N ALA A 266 -3.91 -11.03 -43.59
CA ALA A 266 -2.59 -11.58 -43.24
C ALA A 266 -1.76 -10.54 -42.45
N ASP A 267 -2.07 -10.30 -41.17
CA ASP A 267 -1.19 -9.46 -40.32
C ASP A 267 -1.17 -9.86 -38.83
N GLY A 268 -1.65 -11.06 -38.49
CA GLY A 268 -1.77 -11.51 -37.09
C GLY A 268 -0.45 -11.83 -36.37
N ASP A 269 0.61 -12.15 -37.10
CA ASP A 269 1.83 -12.73 -36.50
C ASP A 269 3.01 -11.73 -36.36
N GLU A 270 3.05 -10.63 -37.11
CA GLU A 270 4.13 -9.62 -37.00
C GLU A 270 3.83 -8.53 -35.95
N GLU A 271 2.58 -8.34 -35.55
CA GLU A 271 2.17 -7.25 -34.65
C GLU A 271 2.60 -7.46 -33.18
N MET A 272 2.81 -8.72 -32.76
CA MET A 272 3.15 -9.06 -31.37
C MET A 272 4.58 -8.63 -30.99
N ALA A 273 5.50 -8.52 -31.96
CA ALA A 273 6.90 -8.15 -31.72
C ALA A 273 7.13 -6.64 -31.55
N SER A 274 6.11 -5.79 -31.72
CA SER A 274 6.23 -4.32 -31.63
C SER A 274 5.49 -3.66 -30.46
N LYS A 275 4.70 -4.43 -29.68
CA LYS A 275 3.85 -3.87 -28.62
C LYS A 275 4.69 -3.39 -27.44
N ARG A 276 4.52 -2.11 -27.07
CA ARG A 276 5.17 -1.53 -25.89
C ARG A 276 4.39 -1.89 -24.63
N TRP A 277 5.03 -1.78 -23.47
CA TRP A 277 4.36 -1.98 -22.18
C TRP A 277 3.09 -1.12 -22.02
N GLU A 278 3.03 0.07 -22.64
CA GLU A 278 1.84 0.92 -22.59
C GLU A 278 0.61 0.35 -23.31
N ASP A 279 0.82 -0.52 -24.32
CA ASP A 279 -0.27 -1.13 -25.12
C ASP A 279 -0.82 -2.40 -24.48
N ILE A 280 -0.09 -3.03 -23.58
CA ILE A 280 -0.46 -4.31 -22.95
C ILE A 280 -0.89 -4.15 -21.49
N THR A 281 -1.19 -2.92 -21.07
CA THR A 281 -1.49 -2.58 -19.67
C THR A 281 -2.61 -1.55 -19.59
N SER A 282 -3.27 -1.48 -18.44
CA SER A 282 -4.31 -0.50 -18.19
C SER A 282 -4.31 0.02 -16.75
N ALA A 283 -5.14 1.04 -16.51
CA ALA A 283 -5.57 1.37 -15.16
C ALA A 283 -6.59 0.33 -14.67
N ASN A 284 -7.00 0.47 -13.41
CA ASN A 284 -7.71 -0.57 -12.68
C ASN A 284 -9.24 -0.55 -12.84
N SER A 285 -9.82 0.42 -13.57
CA SER A 285 -11.29 0.50 -13.69
C SER A 285 -11.82 -0.59 -14.63
N LEU A 286 -13.01 -1.13 -14.36
CA LEU A 286 -13.63 -2.16 -15.20
C LEU A 286 -13.62 -1.77 -16.68
N ALA A 287 -13.99 -0.53 -17.00
CA ALA A 287 -13.95 -0.01 -18.37
C ALA A 287 -12.54 -0.04 -19.00
N ASP A 288 -11.50 0.30 -18.25
CA ASP A 288 -10.13 0.26 -18.79
C ASP A 288 -9.62 -1.18 -18.94
N VAL A 289 -10.00 -2.07 -18.02
CA VAL A 289 -9.62 -3.50 -18.03
C VAL A 289 -10.37 -4.26 -19.14
N ALA A 290 -11.66 -3.99 -19.31
CA ALA A 290 -12.51 -4.55 -20.36
C ALA A 290 -12.04 -4.10 -21.74
N LYS A 291 -11.66 -2.83 -21.90
CA LYS A 291 -11.07 -2.33 -23.16
C LYS A 291 -9.74 -3.01 -23.48
N LEU A 292 -8.90 -3.30 -22.47
CA LEU A 292 -7.62 -3.97 -22.68
C LEU A 292 -7.78 -5.45 -23.06
N HIS A 293 -8.61 -6.20 -22.34
CA HIS A 293 -8.67 -7.66 -22.46
C HIS A 293 -9.74 -8.16 -23.43
N CYS A 294 -10.81 -7.39 -23.62
CA CYS A 294 -11.98 -7.81 -24.41
C CYS A 294 -12.35 -6.82 -25.53
N ASP A 295 -11.63 -5.70 -25.65
CA ASP A 295 -11.93 -4.58 -26.56
C ASP A 295 -13.32 -3.93 -26.38
N ILE A 296 -13.97 -4.15 -25.23
CA ILE A 296 -15.31 -3.64 -24.92
C ILE A 296 -15.20 -2.18 -24.45
N GLU A 297 -15.95 -1.26 -25.07
CA GLU A 297 -16.13 0.11 -24.58
C GLU A 297 -17.39 0.20 -23.71
N MET A 298 -17.24 0.72 -22.49
CA MET A 298 -18.32 0.87 -21.51
C MET A 298 -18.69 2.34 -21.33
N ASP A 299 -20.00 2.61 -21.28
CA ASP A 299 -20.52 3.93 -20.91
C ASP A 299 -20.41 4.15 -19.39
N LYS A 300 -20.03 5.35 -18.99
CA LYS A 300 -19.80 5.75 -17.59
C LYS A 300 -20.88 6.70 -17.05
N GLU A 301 -21.82 7.14 -17.89
CA GLU A 301 -22.77 8.19 -17.50
C GLU A 301 -23.82 7.69 -16.51
N ILE A 302 -24.42 6.52 -16.76
CA ILE A 302 -25.52 5.93 -15.95
C ILE A 302 -25.11 5.74 -14.48
N ARG A 303 -23.88 5.29 -14.22
CA ARG A 303 -23.40 5.07 -12.86
C ARG A 303 -23.43 6.33 -11.98
N ASN A 304 -23.26 7.52 -12.57
CA ASN A 304 -23.25 8.77 -11.81
C ASN A 304 -24.65 9.12 -11.25
N ASP A 305 -25.71 8.52 -11.78
CA ASP A 305 -27.06 8.76 -11.31
C ASP A 305 -27.27 8.25 -9.88
N PHE A 306 -26.66 7.12 -9.49
CA PHE A 306 -26.71 6.61 -8.11
C PHE A 306 -26.09 7.57 -7.07
N MET A 307 -25.23 8.49 -7.52
CA MET A 307 -24.57 9.50 -6.69
C MET A 307 -25.27 10.86 -6.72
N THR A 308 -26.18 11.12 -7.66
CA THR A 308 -26.72 12.46 -7.91
C THR A 308 -28.24 12.53 -7.90
N GLN A 309 -28.91 11.46 -8.30
CA GLN A 309 -30.37 11.37 -8.37
C GLN A 309 -31.00 10.97 -7.04
N ASN A 310 -32.32 11.14 -6.95
CA ASN A 310 -33.13 10.68 -5.83
C ASN A 310 -33.67 9.24 -6.06
N PRO A 311 -34.08 8.53 -5.00
CA PRO A 311 -34.58 7.15 -5.09
C PRO A 311 -35.80 7.03 -6.01
N GLU A 312 -36.66 8.04 -6.08
CA GLU A 312 -37.84 8.02 -6.93
C GLU A 312 -37.49 8.00 -8.42
N THR A 313 -36.43 8.71 -8.82
CA THR A 313 -35.93 8.75 -10.20
C THR A 313 -35.31 7.42 -10.58
N ILE A 314 -34.50 6.84 -9.69
CA ILE A 314 -33.93 5.50 -9.88
C ILE A 314 -35.05 4.45 -10.01
N ARG A 315 -36.09 4.54 -9.17
CA ARG A 315 -37.25 3.64 -9.24
C ARG A 315 -38.03 3.78 -10.55
N GLN A 316 -38.16 4.98 -11.10
CA GLN A 316 -38.85 5.21 -12.39
C GLN A 316 -38.07 4.60 -13.56
N GLY A 317 -36.74 4.66 -13.53
CA GLY A 317 -35.85 4.09 -14.55
C GLY A 317 -35.30 2.69 -14.22
N ILE A 318 -35.93 1.95 -13.29
CA ILE A 318 -35.34 0.74 -12.69
C ILE A 318 -34.94 -0.33 -13.71
N GLN A 319 -35.67 -0.44 -14.85
CA GLN A 319 -35.32 -1.36 -15.94
C GLN A 319 -33.94 -1.02 -16.54
N ASP A 320 -33.70 0.26 -16.85
CA ASP A 320 -32.46 0.71 -17.47
C ASP A 320 -31.27 0.48 -16.53
N TYR A 321 -31.47 0.73 -15.23
CA TYR A 321 -30.44 0.47 -14.22
C TYR A 321 -30.17 -1.03 -14.02
N LEU A 322 -31.18 -1.91 -14.10
CA LEU A 322 -30.97 -3.35 -14.07
C LEU A 322 -30.25 -3.86 -15.32
N HIS A 323 -30.56 -3.31 -16.50
CA HIS A 323 -29.80 -3.60 -17.72
C HIS A 323 -28.34 -3.15 -17.61
N TYR A 324 -28.09 -1.98 -17.02
CA TYR A 324 -26.74 -1.50 -16.71
C TYR A 324 -26.00 -2.49 -15.77
N CYS A 325 -26.62 -2.88 -14.65
CA CYS A 325 -26.00 -3.84 -13.72
C CYS A 325 -25.72 -5.19 -14.40
N ALA A 326 -26.62 -5.65 -15.27
CA ALA A 326 -26.44 -6.89 -16.01
C ALA A 326 -25.32 -6.80 -17.06
N GLU A 327 -25.13 -5.64 -17.70
CA GLU A 327 -23.98 -5.37 -18.57
C GLU A 327 -22.67 -5.40 -17.76
N ASP A 328 -22.62 -4.74 -16.60
CA ASP A 328 -21.44 -4.75 -15.73
C ASP A 328 -21.05 -6.19 -15.29
N VAL A 329 -22.03 -7.02 -14.94
CA VAL A 329 -21.82 -8.46 -14.64
C VAL A 329 -21.33 -9.24 -15.86
N PHE A 330 -21.92 -9.01 -17.04
CA PHE A 330 -21.52 -9.66 -18.29
C PHE A 330 -20.08 -9.31 -18.68
N VAL A 331 -19.72 -8.03 -18.62
CA VAL A 331 -18.37 -7.55 -18.90
C VAL A 331 -17.39 -8.09 -17.86
N THR A 332 -17.78 -8.15 -16.59
CA THR A 332 -16.96 -8.74 -15.53
C THR A 332 -16.65 -10.21 -15.80
N HIS A 333 -17.63 -11.02 -16.23
CA HIS A 333 -17.40 -12.41 -16.65
C HIS A 333 -16.48 -12.51 -17.86
N SER A 334 -16.67 -11.64 -18.85
CA SER A 334 -15.85 -11.59 -20.06
C SER A 334 -14.38 -11.32 -19.72
N VAL A 335 -14.12 -10.33 -18.86
CA VAL A 335 -12.79 -10.01 -18.34
C VAL A 335 -12.23 -11.18 -17.52
N TYR A 336 -13.03 -11.74 -16.62
CA TYR A 336 -12.62 -12.87 -15.76
C TYR A 336 -12.12 -14.07 -16.58
N SER A 337 -12.84 -14.40 -17.65
CA SER A 337 -12.53 -15.52 -18.55
C SER A 337 -11.15 -15.38 -19.23
N HIS A 338 -10.67 -14.14 -19.41
CA HIS A 338 -9.33 -13.86 -19.95
C HIS A 338 -8.26 -13.78 -18.85
N VAL A 339 -8.59 -13.13 -17.73
CA VAL A 339 -7.59 -12.77 -16.71
C VAL A 339 -7.24 -13.95 -15.79
N LEU A 340 -8.18 -14.83 -15.44
CA LEU A 340 -7.89 -15.96 -14.56
C LEU A 340 -6.83 -16.93 -15.15
N PRO A 341 -6.91 -17.37 -16.42
CA PRO A 341 -5.87 -18.23 -17.01
C PRO A 341 -4.49 -17.57 -17.04
N GLU A 342 -4.42 -16.27 -17.35
CA GLU A 342 -3.16 -15.52 -17.31
C GLU A 342 -2.60 -15.44 -15.87
N PHE A 343 -3.47 -15.22 -14.88
CA PHE A 343 -3.09 -15.20 -13.47
C PHE A 343 -2.50 -16.53 -13.03
N LEU A 344 -3.12 -17.67 -13.37
CA LEU A 344 -2.60 -19.00 -13.03
C LEU A 344 -1.27 -19.31 -13.73
N THR A 345 -0.99 -18.67 -14.86
CA THR A 345 0.31 -18.77 -15.55
C THR A 345 1.39 -17.94 -14.85
N VAL A 346 1.06 -16.71 -14.41
CA VAL A 346 1.99 -15.81 -13.72
C VAL A 346 2.22 -16.26 -12.27
N CYS A 347 1.19 -16.76 -11.59
CA CYS A 347 1.22 -17.27 -10.22
C CYS A 347 0.87 -18.76 -10.21
N PRO A 348 1.81 -19.65 -10.57
CA PRO A 348 1.54 -21.07 -10.81
C PRO A 348 1.34 -21.91 -9.54
N SER A 349 1.70 -21.38 -8.36
CA SER A 349 1.58 -22.14 -7.12
C SER A 349 0.13 -22.17 -6.62
N PRO A 350 -0.42 -23.34 -6.26
CA PRO A 350 -1.76 -23.42 -5.67
C PRO A 350 -1.84 -22.70 -4.32
N VAL A 351 -0.71 -22.56 -3.61
CA VAL A 351 -0.60 -21.77 -2.37
C VAL A 351 -0.98 -20.32 -2.61
N SER A 352 -0.58 -19.73 -3.75
CA SER A 352 -0.88 -18.33 -4.05
C SER A 352 -2.37 -18.12 -4.33
N PHE A 353 -3.02 -19.07 -4.99
CA PHE A 353 -4.46 -19.04 -5.20
C PHE A 353 -5.23 -19.22 -3.89
N ALA A 354 -4.89 -20.23 -3.08
CA ALA A 354 -5.51 -20.43 -1.76
C ALA A 354 -5.34 -19.20 -0.84
N GLY A 355 -4.13 -18.61 -0.81
CA GLY A 355 -3.85 -17.43 0.00
C GLY A 355 -4.76 -16.24 -0.31
N ILE A 356 -5.03 -15.95 -1.60
CA ILE A 356 -5.95 -14.85 -1.95
C ILE A 356 -7.40 -15.15 -1.56
N LEU A 357 -7.83 -16.41 -1.59
CA LEU A 357 -9.19 -16.80 -1.18
C LEU A 357 -9.41 -16.50 0.30
N THR A 358 -8.46 -16.88 1.16
CA THR A 358 -8.53 -16.61 2.60
C THR A 358 -8.43 -15.13 2.91
N MET A 359 -7.50 -14.41 2.27
CA MET A 359 -7.34 -12.98 2.48
C MET A 359 -8.61 -12.20 2.10
N GLY A 360 -9.31 -12.63 1.04
CA GLY A 360 -10.59 -12.08 0.61
C GLY A 360 -11.74 -12.30 1.61
N SER A 361 -11.58 -13.23 2.56
CA SER A 361 -12.60 -13.59 3.57
C SER A 361 -12.45 -12.87 4.92
N SER A 362 -11.57 -11.88 5.02
CA SER A 362 -11.32 -11.10 6.24
C SER A 362 -12.60 -10.51 6.87
N PHE A 363 -12.60 -10.39 8.20
CA PHE A 363 -13.69 -9.80 8.98
C PHE A 363 -13.16 -9.26 10.31
N LEU A 364 -13.86 -8.30 10.90
CA LEU A 364 -13.47 -7.67 12.16
C LEU A 364 -14.66 -7.59 13.11
N THR A 365 -14.47 -8.00 14.35
CA THR A 365 -15.48 -7.90 15.41
C THR A 365 -15.31 -6.61 16.20
N VAL A 366 -16.41 -5.90 16.43
CA VAL A 366 -16.45 -4.65 17.19
C VAL A 366 -17.59 -4.69 18.21
N ASN A 367 -17.53 -3.83 19.22
CA ASN A 367 -18.60 -3.68 20.20
C ASN A 367 -19.00 -2.21 20.41
N GLU A 368 -19.79 -1.90 21.45
CA GLU A 368 -20.21 -0.52 21.78
C GLU A 368 -19.05 0.48 21.93
N SER A 369 -17.82 0.00 22.18
CA SER A 369 -16.63 0.85 22.21
C SER A 369 -16.32 1.51 20.87
N TRP A 370 -16.77 0.95 19.75
CA TRP A 370 -16.63 1.56 18.42
C TRP A 370 -17.34 2.91 18.35
N GLU A 371 -18.62 2.97 18.74
CA GLU A 371 -19.39 4.21 18.71
C GLU A 371 -18.86 5.22 19.74
N LYS A 372 -18.41 4.74 20.91
CA LYS A 372 -17.73 5.57 21.91
C LYS A 372 -16.47 6.20 21.33
N TYR A 373 -15.63 5.41 20.67
CA TYR A 373 -14.40 5.87 20.01
C TYR A 373 -14.68 6.93 18.95
N LEU A 374 -15.67 6.73 18.08
CA LEU A 374 -16.03 7.73 17.06
C LEU A 374 -16.44 9.05 17.71
N ARG A 375 -17.28 9.00 18.76
CA ARG A 375 -17.72 10.19 19.50
C ARG A 375 -16.57 10.87 20.22
N ASP A 376 -15.71 10.11 20.90
CA ASP A 376 -14.62 10.64 21.70
C ASP A 376 -13.50 11.23 20.82
N ALA A 377 -13.14 10.55 19.73
CA ALA A 377 -12.16 11.06 18.76
C ALA A 377 -12.65 12.35 18.07
N GLU A 378 -13.90 12.37 17.61
CA GLU A 378 -14.49 13.56 16.99
C GLU A 378 -14.66 14.71 17.98
N ARG A 379 -15.09 14.43 19.22
CA ARG A 379 -15.18 15.44 20.29
C ARG A 379 -13.81 16.03 20.61
N THR A 380 -12.81 15.18 20.88
CA THR A 380 -11.45 15.65 21.21
C THR A 380 -10.85 16.45 20.05
N TYR A 381 -11.08 16.03 18.80
CA TYR A 381 -10.67 16.80 17.63
C TYR A 381 -11.31 18.20 17.60
N ARG A 382 -12.63 18.28 17.76
CA ARG A 382 -13.36 19.56 17.76
C ARG A 382 -12.96 20.45 18.94
N ASP A 383 -12.81 19.89 20.13
CA ASP A 383 -12.39 20.64 21.33
C ASP A 383 -11.00 21.25 21.14
N LEU A 384 -10.06 20.51 20.52
CA LEU A 384 -8.73 21.02 20.20
C LEU A 384 -8.79 22.09 19.09
N GLU A 385 -9.64 21.91 18.08
CA GLU A 385 -9.87 22.89 17.02
C GLU A 385 -10.48 24.19 17.53
N ASP A 386 -11.51 24.10 18.36
CA ASP A 386 -12.20 25.24 18.94
C ASP A 386 -11.30 26.02 19.91
N LYS A 387 -10.44 25.35 20.68
CA LYS A 387 -9.42 26.01 21.51
C LYS A 387 -8.46 26.87 20.70
N VAL A 388 -7.91 26.33 19.61
CA VAL A 388 -6.99 27.07 18.73
C VAL A 388 -7.73 28.20 18.03
N LYS A 389 -8.95 27.93 17.54
CA LYS A 389 -9.80 28.92 16.87
C LYS A 389 -10.16 30.09 17.79
N THR A 390 -10.55 29.82 19.03
CA THR A 390 -10.89 30.86 20.02
C THR A 390 -9.69 31.76 20.28
N ARG A 391 -8.50 31.19 20.48
CA ARG A 391 -7.27 32.00 20.66
C ARG A 391 -6.90 32.82 19.43
N LEU A 392 -7.04 32.26 18.23
CA LEU A 392 -6.81 33.01 16.99
C LEU A 392 -7.81 34.15 16.81
N ILE A 393 -9.06 33.97 17.27
CA ILE A 393 -10.08 35.01 17.31
C ILE A 393 -9.69 36.11 18.30
N ASP A 394 -9.19 35.76 19.49
CA ASP A 394 -8.73 36.73 20.49
C ASP A 394 -7.58 37.56 19.93
N LEU A 395 -6.56 36.92 19.36
CA LEU A 395 -5.42 37.60 18.72
C LEU A 395 -5.85 38.49 17.54
N ALA A 396 -6.80 38.03 16.72
CA ALA A 396 -7.34 38.84 15.62
C ALA A 396 -8.12 40.07 16.16
N THR A 397 -8.84 39.91 17.26
CA THR A 397 -9.63 40.98 17.89
C THR A 397 -8.71 42.01 18.56
N GLU A 398 -7.67 41.56 19.27
CA GLU A 398 -6.62 42.41 19.82
C GLU A 398 -5.88 43.18 18.73
N ALA A 399 -5.44 42.49 17.67
CA ALA A 399 -4.78 43.12 16.54
C ALA A 399 -5.67 44.21 15.90
N LYS A 400 -6.96 43.90 15.67
CA LYS A 400 -7.92 44.89 15.15
C LYS A 400 -7.99 46.13 16.03
N GLY A 401 -7.95 46.00 17.36
CA GLY A 401 -7.98 47.13 18.30
C GLY A 401 -6.84 48.13 18.08
N LEU A 402 -5.70 47.69 17.55
CA LEU A 402 -4.56 48.55 17.23
C LEU A 402 -4.82 49.51 16.06
N MET A 403 -5.90 49.32 15.29
CA MET A 403 -6.30 50.26 14.23
C MET A 403 -6.57 51.67 14.79
N GLU A 404 -7.10 51.77 16.02
CA GLU A 404 -7.41 53.05 16.67
C GLU A 404 -6.15 53.77 17.18
N THR A 405 -5.14 53.02 17.61
CA THR A 405 -3.89 53.56 18.17
C THR A 405 -2.79 53.72 17.12
N GLY A 406 -2.92 53.07 15.96
CA GLY A 406 -1.90 53.06 14.90
C GLY A 406 -0.70 52.15 15.19
N GLY A 407 -0.69 51.44 16.34
CA GLY A 407 0.46 50.63 16.79
C GLY A 407 0.79 49.42 15.91
N TRP A 408 -0.08 49.07 14.95
CA TRP A 408 0.19 48.00 13.98
C TRP A 408 1.30 48.36 12.98
N LYS A 409 1.62 49.66 12.79
CA LYS A 409 2.67 50.10 11.87
C LYS A 409 4.08 49.76 12.34
N ASP A 410 4.28 49.76 13.65
CA ASP A 410 5.58 49.49 14.27
C ASP A 410 5.81 47.97 14.48
N ASP A 411 4.76 47.15 14.33
CA ASP A 411 4.85 45.70 14.46
C ASP A 411 5.21 45.05 13.11
N VAL A 412 6.33 44.31 13.11
CA VAL A 412 6.91 43.68 11.92
C VAL A 412 6.00 42.65 11.26
N TRP A 413 5.11 42.00 12.03
CA TRP A 413 4.17 41.02 11.50
C TRP A 413 2.87 41.70 11.07
N LEU A 414 2.26 42.48 11.97
CA LEU A 414 0.95 43.07 11.71
C LEU A 414 0.96 44.10 10.56
N SER A 415 2.08 44.78 10.32
CA SER A 415 2.25 45.69 9.17
C SER A 415 2.10 45.01 7.80
N GLN A 416 2.21 43.68 7.73
CA GLN A 416 1.99 42.90 6.49
C GLN A 416 0.50 42.78 6.11
N LEU A 417 -0.43 43.08 7.03
CA LEU A 417 -1.87 42.93 6.81
C LEU A 417 -2.47 44.13 6.07
N ASP A 418 -3.58 43.91 5.35
CA ASP A 418 -4.28 44.97 4.62
C ASP A 418 -5.19 45.79 5.57
N TRP A 419 -4.64 46.86 6.15
CA TRP A 419 -5.33 47.76 7.08
C TRP A 419 -6.26 48.79 6.41
N THR A 420 -6.52 48.69 5.10
CA THR A 420 -7.43 49.64 4.43
C THR A 420 -8.83 49.60 5.07
N PRO A 421 -9.40 50.75 5.49
CA PRO A 421 -10.69 50.78 6.17
C PRO A 421 -11.81 50.40 5.19
N LYS A 422 -12.58 49.36 5.52
CA LYS A 422 -13.84 49.02 4.85
C LYS A 422 -15.04 49.38 5.74
N ILE A 423 -16.05 49.99 5.12
CA ILE A 423 -17.32 50.31 5.75
C ILE A 423 -18.23 49.08 5.68
N ALA A 424 -18.70 48.60 6.83
CA ALA A 424 -19.64 47.49 6.89
C ALA A 424 -20.96 47.84 6.20
N GLY A 425 -21.26 47.19 5.07
CA GLY A 425 -22.53 47.36 4.36
C GLY A 425 -23.70 46.72 5.12
N VAL A 426 -24.85 47.40 5.17
CA VAL A 426 -26.10 46.85 5.73
C VAL A 426 -26.45 45.56 5.00
N SER A 427 -26.66 44.46 5.74
CA SER A 427 -27.07 43.17 5.18
C SER A 427 -28.36 43.34 4.38
N ARG A 428 -28.41 42.79 3.16
CA ARG A 428 -29.62 42.72 2.35
C ARG A 428 -30.61 41.72 2.97
N GLY A 429 -31.27 42.13 4.04
CA GLY A 429 -32.49 41.50 4.53
C GLY A 429 -33.70 42.25 3.95
N ILE A 430 -34.62 41.50 3.35
CA ILE A 430 -35.90 42.02 2.86
C ILE A 430 -36.71 42.46 4.08
N LEU A 431 -36.83 43.77 4.30
CA LEU A 431 -37.82 44.34 5.20
C LEU A 431 -38.56 45.47 4.48
N SER A 432 -39.89 45.35 4.50
CA SER A 432 -40.86 46.25 3.91
C SER A 432 -40.75 47.68 4.48
N PRO A 433 -41.02 48.73 3.69
CA PRO A 433 -40.75 50.10 4.08
C PRO A 433 -41.95 50.72 4.80
N GLU A 434 -41.92 50.78 6.14
CA GLU A 434 -42.57 51.85 6.92
C GLU A 434 -42.20 51.72 8.40
N GLN A 435 -41.18 52.45 8.84
CA GLN A 435 -41.04 53.03 10.18
C GLN A 435 -39.72 53.82 10.28
N ALA A 436 -39.78 54.94 10.99
CA ALA A 436 -38.74 55.97 11.07
C ALA A 436 -37.35 55.42 11.40
N LYS A 437 -36.33 55.87 10.64
CA LYS A 437 -34.92 55.49 10.84
C LYS A 437 -34.45 55.92 12.24
N PRO A 438 -34.05 54.99 13.12
CA PRO A 438 -33.30 55.35 14.32
C PRO A 438 -31.95 55.99 13.92
N PRO A 439 -31.31 56.80 14.79
CA PRO A 439 -30.04 57.45 14.49
C PRO A 439 -29.01 56.45 13.99
N LYS A 440 -28.33 56.77 12.88
CA LYS A 440 -27.27 55.92 12.29
C LYS A 440 -26.26 55.59 13.38
N ARG A 441 -26.18 54.31 13.77
CA ARG A 441 -25.06 53.80 14.56
C ARG A 441 -23.77 54.16 13.83
N PRO A 442 -22.70 54.58 14.52
CA PRO A 442 -21.42 54.87 13.87
C PRO A 442 -21.02 53.67 13.01
N ALA A 443 -20.64 53.96 11.75
CA ALA A 443 -20.25 52.93 10.81
C ALA A 443 -19.03 52.20 11.38
N VAL A 444 -19.19 50.92 11.68
CA VAL A 444 -18.10 50.11 12.19
C VAL A 444 -17.08 49.98 11.06
N MET A 445 -15.93 50.64 11.21
CA MET A 445 -14.82 50.55 10.25
C MET A 445 -13.93 49.37 10.66
N TRP A 446 -13.84 48.37 9.79
CA TRP A 446 -12.92 47.25 9.97
C TRP A 446 -11.79 47.34 8.93
N PRO A 447 -10.57 46.92 9.28
CA PRO A 447 -9.52 46.77 8.28
C PRO A 447 -9.93 45.65 7.30
N LYS A 448 -9.52 45.78 6.04
CA LYS A 448 -9.92 44.86 4.96
C LYS A 448 -9.59 43.40 5.27
N TRP A 449 -8.44 43.11 5.89
CA TRP A 449 -8.09 41.76 6.30
C TRP A 449 -9.10 41.15 7.30
N TYR A 450 -9.60 41.95 8.25
CA TYR A 450 -10.57 41.52 9.25
C TYR A 450 -11.99 41.42 8.66
N TRP A 451 -12.32 42.32 7.73
CA TRP A 451 -13.54 42.23 6.94
C TRP A 451 -13.59 40.94 6.12
N ASP A 452 -12.47 40.56 5.51
CA ASP A 452 -12.37 39.35 4.71
C ASP A 452 -12.53 38.07 5.55
N LEU A 453 -12.12 38.08 6.83
CA LEU A 453 -12.38 37.01 7.80
C LEU A 453 -13.85 36.91 8.27
N THR A 454 -14.61 38.00 8.16
CA THR A 454 -15.98 38.11 8.69
C THR A 454 -17.03 38.17 7.58
N LYS A 455 -16.65 37.81 6.35
CA LYS A 455 -17.55 37.75 5.20
C LYS A 455 -18.76 36.86 5.51
N PRO A 456 -20.00 37.34 5.28
CA PRO A 456 -21.19 36.52 5.50
C PRO A 456 -21.13 35.24 4.66
N LYS A 457 -21.25 34.07 5.31
CA LYS A 457 -21.42 32.78 4.63
C LYS A 457 -22.85 32.28 4.81
N LYS A 458 -23.31 31.46 3.87
CA LYS A 458 -24.58 30.73 3.99
C LYS A 458 -24.57 29.95 5.31
N ASP A 459 -25.66 30.04 6.08
CA ASP A 459 -25.87 29.31 7.35
C ASP A 459 -24.96 29.71 8.53
N THR A 460 -24.33 30.89 8.50
CA THR A 460 -23.58 31.45 9.64
C THR A 460 -24.10 32.84 10.04
N PRO A 461 -24.15 33.18 11.34
CA PRO A 461 -24.49 34.52 11.79
C PRO A 461 -23.58 35.59 11.14
N PRO A 462 -24.13 36.71 10.64
CA PRO A 462 -23.31 37.79 10.10
C PRO A 462 -22.28 38.30 11.13
N GLY A 463 -21.01 38.36 10.74
CA GLY A 463 -19.91 38.80 11.60
C GLY A 463 -19.17 37.69 12.34
N THR A 464 -19.49 36.41 12.10
CA THR A 464 -18.66 35.28 12.57
C THR A 464 -17.27 35.34 11.93
N ILE A 465 -16.22 35.28 12.76
CA ILE A 465 -14.83 35.26 12.32
C ILE A 465 -14.47 33.84 11.87
N ASP A 466 -14.10 33.70 10.60
CA ASP A 466 -13.68 32.44 10.00
C ASP A 466 -12.14 32.36 9.90
N ILE A 467 -11.51 31.94 11.00
CA ILE A 467 -10.06 31.76 11.07
C ILE A 467 -9.70 30.33 11.51
N THR A 468 -8.66 29.77 10.88
CA THR A 468 -8.15 28.42 11.17
C THR A 468 -6.62 28.43 11.18
N SER A 469 -5.97 27.37 11.67
CA SER A 469 -4.51 27.22 11.57
C SER A 469 -4.00 27.15 10.12
N ARG A 470 -4.89 26.97 9.13
CA ARG A 470 -4.57 26.95 7.69
C ARG A 470 -4.74 28.30 7.01
N SER A 471 -5.39 29.27 7.67
CA SER A 471 -5.57 30.61 7.12
C SER A 471 -4.20 31.29 6.98
N ARG A 472 -3.95 31.95 5.83
CA ARG A 472 -2.68 32.64 5.54
C ARG A 472 -2.29 33.69 6.59
N ILE A 473 -3.28 34.23 7.28
CA ILE A 473 -3.14 35.27 8.31
C ILE A 473 -2.67 34.71 9.65
N SER A 474 -2.87 33.41 9.90
CA SER A 474 -2.59 32.79 11.20
C SER A 474 -1.12 32.81 11.58
N PRO A 475 -0.15 32.51 10.68
CA PRO A 475 1.28 32.67 10.97
C PRO A 475 1.68 34.12 11.34
N ILE A 476 0.98 35.12 10.81
CA ILE A 476 1.23 36.54 11.08
C ILE A 476 0.69 36.92 12.46
N LEU A 477 -0.55 36.54 12.77
CA LEU A 477 -1.16 36.78 14.09
C LEU A 477 -0.40 36.07 15.21
N LEU A 478 0.16 34.89 14.93
CA LEU A 478 1.02 34.14 15.84
C LEU A 478 2.47 34.64 15.87
N LYS A 479 2.82 35.67 15.09
CA LYS A 479 4.16 36.28 15.03
C LYS A 479 5.29 35.25 14.86
N LEU A 480 5.12 34.32 13.93
CA LEU A 480 6.08 33.24 13.72
C LEU A 480 7.45 33.78 13.27
N SER A 481 8.50 33.14 13.78
CA SER A 481 9.90 33.43 13.45
C SER A 481 10.66 32.15 13.10
N TRP A 482 11.53 32.22 12.10
CA TRP A 482 12.46 31.15 11.73
C TRP A 482 13.88 31.51 12.19
N GLN A 483 14.44 30.73 13.10
CA GLN A 483 15.73 30.98 13.75
C GLN A 483 15.83 32.39 14.38
N GLY A 484 14.72 32.88 14.94
CA GLY A 484 14.60 34.23 15.50
C GLY A 484 14.33 35.34 14.48
N TRP A 485 14.24 35.02 13.18
CA TRP A 485 13.95 35.98 12.12
C TRP A 485 12.46 35.96 11.72
N PRO A 486 11.81 37.12 11.57
CA PRO A 486 10.37 37.21 11.29
C PRO A 486 10.00 36.62 9.93
N LEU A 487 8.86 35.91 9.89
CA LEU A 487 8.29 35.36 8.66
C LEU A 487 7.53 36.42 7.82
N PHE A 488 7.66 36.31 6.50
CA PHE A 488 6.97 37.11 5.49
C PHE A 488 6.38 36.21 4.41
N HIS A 489 5.18 36.52 3.94
CA HIS A 489 4.56 35.79 2.84
C HIS A 489 4.75 36.55 1.51
N SER A 490 5.36 35.88 0.53
CA SER A 490 5.47 36.30 -0.85
C SER A 490 4.49 35.53 -1.73
N ARG A 491 3.92 36.19 -2.73
CA ARG A 491 3.07 35.55 -3.74
C ARG A 491 3.89 34.61 -4.63
N GLU A 492 5.10 35.02 -4.99
CA GLU A 492 6.01 34.27 -5.87
C GLU A 492 6.66 33.07 -5.16
N HIS A 493 7.15 33.27 -3.93
CA HIS A 493 8.01 32.30 -3.23
C HIS A 493 7.34 31.61 -2.03
N GLY A 494 6.10 31.98 -1.69
CA GLY A 494 5.40 31.48 -0.49
C GLY A 494 5.99 32.07 0.80
N TRP A 495 6.11 31.26 1.85
CA TRP A 495 6.67 31.74 3.12
C TRP A 495 8.20 31.87 3.08
N THR A 496 8.68 33.06 3.47
CA THR A 496 10.09 33.45 3.57
C THR A 496 10.40 34.00 4.96
N PHE A 497 11.68 34.13 5.32
CA PHE A 497 12.10 34.82 6.54
C PHE A 497 13.10 35.93 6.22
N ARG A 498 13.00 37.05 6.97
CA ARG A 498 13.73 38.29 6.69
C ARG A 498 14.94 38.47 7.60
N VAL A 499 16.12 38.66 7.01
CA VAL A 499 17.39 38.83 7.71
C VAL A 499 18.05 40.17 7.33
N PRO A 500 18.53 40.99 8.27
CA PRO A 500 19.31 42.19 7.96
C PRO A 500 20.65 41.85 7.28
N LYS A 501 21.07 42.58 6.24
CA LYS A 501 22.39 42.42 5.59
C LYS A 501 23.57 42.62 6.56
N SER A 502 23.35 43.36 7.65
CA SER A 502 24.34 43.58 8.72
C SER A 502 24.50 42.38 9.66
N ALA A 503 23.55 41.43 9.68
CA ALA A 503 23.68 40.23 10.46
C ALA A 503 24.60 39.23 9.71
N HIS A 504 25.67 38.77 10.36
CA HIS A 504 26.49 37.67 9.85
C HIS A 504 25.71 36.35 9.95
N TYR A 505 24.72 36.18 9.09
CA TYR A 505 23.87 35.00 9.02
C TYR A 505 24.30 34.11 7.86
N VAL A 506 24.80 32.92 8.18
CA VAL A 506 25.23 31.92 7.21
C VAL A 506 24.08 30.93 7.03
N THR A 507 23.54 30.84 5.81
CA THR A 507 22.46 29.91 5.48
C THR A 507 22.69 29.26 4.12
N ARG A 508 22.12 28.06 3.96
CA ARG A 508 22.15 27.26 2.72
C ARG A 508 21.15 27.74 1.67
N SER A 509 20.08 28.42 2.10
CA SER A 509 19.03 28.88 1.18
C SER A 509 19.58 30.02 0.33
N ALA A 510 19.37 29.94 -0.99
CA ALA A 510 19.61 31.09 -1.86
C ALA A 510 18.74 32.28 -1.41
N SER A 511 19.31 33.48 -1.43
CA SER A 511 18.51 34.69 -1.27
C SER A 511 17.53 34.77 -2.43
N VAL A 512 16.29 35.16 -2.14
CA VAL A 512 15.28 35.36 -3.17
C VAL A 512 15.08 36.83 -3.46
N ASP A 513 14.94 37.12 -4.74
CA ASP A 513 14.46 38.40 -5.25
C ASP A 513 12.97 38.28 -5.61
N PHE A 514 12.29 39.42 -5.62
CA PHE A 514 10.84 39.49 -5.87
C PHE A 514 10.57 40.24 -7.17
N HIS A 515 9.75 39.68 -8.05
CA HIS A 515 9.38 40.27 -9.33
C HIS A 515 7.86 40.45 -9.52
N ASP A 516 7.03 39.77 -8.72
CA ASP A 516 5.58 39.95 -8.72
C ASP A 516 5.18 41.31 -8.10
N ALA A 517 4.28 42.05 -8.75
CA ALA A 517 3.80 43.35 -8.27
C ALA A 517 3.11 43.29 -6.90
N ALA A 518 2.59 42.13 -6.49
CA ALA A 518 2.04 41.93 -5.15
C ALA A 518 3.12 41.90 -4.05
N ASP A 519 4.38 41.71 -4.42
CA ASP A 519 5.54 41.61 -3.53
C ASP A 519 6.42 42.88 -3.56
N ASP A 520 5.98 43.98 -4.19
CA ASP A 520 6.71 45.27 -4.29
C ASP A 520 7.21 45.79 -2.93
N VAL A 521 6.44 45.57 -1.86
CA VAL A 521 6.84 45.96 -0.50
C VAL A 521 8.06 45.17 -0.03
N LEU A 522 8.13 43.87 -0.32
CA LEU A 522 9.26 43.01 0.01
C LEU A 522 10.48 43.36 -0.85
N GLN A 523 10.25 43.65 -2.13
CA GLN A 523 11.29 44.11 -3.06
C GLN A 523 11.94 45.40 -2.58
N ASN A 524 11.14 46.39 -2.17
CA ASN A 524 11.65 47.64 -1.60
C ASN A 524 12.45 47.42 -0.32
N MET A 525 12.00 46.52 0.57
CA MET A 525 12.77 46.15 1.78
C MET A 525 14.12 45.50 1.44
N ALA A 526 14.20 44.69 0.38
CA ALA A 526 15.44 44.05 -0.05
C ALA A 526 16.44 45.03 -0.69
N LEU A 527 15.92 46.00 -1.48
CA LEU A 527 16.72 46.97 -2.23
C LEU A 527 17.12 48.20 -1.41
N GLN A 528 16.19 48.77 -0.63
CA GLN A 528 16.36 50.06 0.04
C GLN A 528 16.62 49.93 1.55
N ASP A 529 15.96 48.99 2.23
CA ASP A 529 16.04 48.86 3.70
C ASP A 529 17.13 47.88 4.18
N GLY A 530 17.92 47.32 3.25
CA GLY A 530 19.09 46.51 3.59
C GLY A 530 18.76 45.12 4.16
N PHE A 531 17.64 44.51 3.76
CA PHE A 531 17.27 43.15 4.15
C PHE A 531 17.58 42.12 3.05
N VAL A 532 17.66 40.85 3.43
CA VAL A 532 17.74 39.67 2.57
C VAL A 532 16.66 38.69 2.98
N PHE A 533 16.04 38.03 2.01
CA PHE A 533 14.96 37.07 2.23
C PHE A 533 15.37 35.68 1.79
N TYR A 534 14.91 34.67 2.53
CA TYR A 534 15.20 33.26 2.26
C TYR A 534 13.92 32.43 2.36
N LYS A 535 13.77 31.43 1.47
CA LYS A 535 12.63 30.49 1.50
C LYS A 535 12.73 29.53 2.67
N LEU A 536 11.58 29.14 3.21
CA LEU A 536 11.49 28.02 4.15
C LEU A 536 11.75 26.69 3.41
N PRO A 537 12.38 25.70 4.07
CA PRO A 537 12.69 24.41 3.46
C PRO A 537 11.41 23.62 3.15
N HIS A 538 11.33 23.03 1.94
CA HIS A 538 10.21 22.19 1.51
C HIS A 538 10.66 20.74 1.27
N LYS A 539 9.76 19.78 1.54
CA LYS A 539 10.04 18.33 1.42
C LYS A 539 10.42 17.90 -0.02
N ASP A 540 9.89 18.60 -1.01
CA ASP A 540 10.05 18.28 -2.44
C ASP A 540 11.21 19.06 -3.09
N GLY A 541 12.03 19.78 -2.30
CA GLY A 541 13.18 20.56 -2.76
C GLY A 541 12.96 22.08 -2.70
N GLU A 542 13.99 22.85 -3.05
CA GLU A 542 14.04 24.32 -2.90
C GLU A 542 13.16 25.09 -3.89
N SER A 543 12.85 24.48 -5.04
CA SER A 543 11.94 25.05 -6.04
C SER A 543 10.48 25.05 -5.56
N ALA A 544 10.12 24.17 -4.64
CA ALA A 544 8.77 24.06 -4.12
C ALA A 544 8.49 25.11 -3.03
N ASN A 545 7.29 25.70 -3.06
CA ASN A 545 6.90 26.75 -2.12
C ASN A 545 6.24 26.16 -0.87
N VAL A 546 6.58 26.70 0.30
CA VAL A 546 5.89 26.39 1.55
C VAL A 546 4.58 27.19 1.59
N GLY A 547 3.45 26.49 1.60
CA GLY A 547 2.12 27.12 1.69
C GLY A 547 1.67 27.43 3.12
N ASN A 548 1.99 26.57 4.09
CA ASN A 548 1.60 26.74 5.49
C ASN A 548 2.75 26.33 6.45
N PRO A 549 3.35 27.27 7.21
CA PRO A 549 4.42 26.99 8.18
C PRO A 549 3.90 26.32 9.46
N LEU A 550 2.58 26.19 9.62
CA LEU A 550 1.94 25.42 10.70
C LEU A 550 1.60 23.98 10.27
N ALA A 551 2.08 23.53 9.10
CA ALA A 551 1.84 22.18 8.61
C ALA A 551 2.69 21.13 9.35
N LYS A 552 2.31 19.86 9.21
CA LYS A 552 2.97 18.70 9.85
C LYS A 552 4.49 18.65 9.65
N ALA A 553 4.99 19.09 8.49
CA ALA A 553 6.42 19.10 8.19
C ALA A 553 7.23 20.00 9.13
N PHE A 554 6.58 21.00 9.75
CA PHE A 554 7.24 22.03 10.57
C PHE A 554 7.19 21.75 12.08
N ILE A 555 6.52 20.68 12.52
CA ILE A 555 6.43 20.30 13.95
C ILE A 555 7.83 20.10 14.55
N LYS A 556 8.71 19.39 13.84
CA LYS A 556 10.09 19.14 14.29
C LYS A 556 10.85 20.44 14.52
N PHE A 557 10.70 21.40 13.60
CA PHE A 557 11.35 22.71 13.70
C PHE A 557 10.81 23.54 14.87
N SER A 558 9.56 23.33 15.28
CA SER A 558 9.07 23.98 16.51
C SER A 558 9.62 23.34 17.78
N GLN A 559 9.85 22.02 17.78
CA GLN A 559 10.41 21.29 18.91
C GLN A 559 11.91 21.57 19.12
N ASP A 560 12.68 21.70 18.03
CA ASP A 560 14.11 22.02 18.09
C ASP A 560 14.41 23.53 18.26
N GLY A 561 13.35 24.36 18.31
CA GLY A 561 13.46 25.81 18.49
C GLY A 561 13.81 26.59 17.21
N THR A 562 13.83 25.95 16.05
CA THR A 562 14.02 26.60 14.75
C THR A 562 12.81 27.46 14.35
N LEU A 563 11.58 27.05 14.67
CA LEU A 563 10.35 27.80 14.42
C LEU A 563 9.73 28.23 15.76
N THR A 564 9.72 29.53 16.04
CA THR A 564 9.30 30.08 17.33
C THR A 564 8.21 31.15 17.20
N SER A 565 7.58 31.47 18.32
CA SER A 565 6.59 32.54 18.50
C SER A 565 6.82 33.19 19.88
N PRO A 566 6.46 34.46 20.08
CA PRO A 566 6.58 35.14 21.36
C PRO A 566 5.80 34.49 22.52
N GLY A 567 4.71 33.77 22.23
CA GLY A 567 3.92 33.04 23.22
C GLY A 567 3.77 31.55 22.91
N THR A 568 2.95 30.84 23.69
CA THR A 568 2.75 29.38 23.52
C THR A 568 1.69 29.05 22.48
N GLU A 569 1.04 30.05 21.88
CA GLU A 569 -0.11 29.88 20.99
C GLU A 569 0.27 29.17 19.68
N ALA A 570 1.43 29.50 19.12
CA ALA A 570 1.94 28.82 17.93
C ALA A 570 2.31 27.37 18.22
N LYS A 571 2.89 27.12 19.40
CA LYS A 571 3.21 25.78 19.87
C LYS A 571 1.95 24.97 20.07
N ASP A 572 0.93 25.53 20.71
CA ASP A 572 -0.37 24.87 20.93
C ASP A 572 -1.08 24.59 19.60
N ALA A 573 -1.00 25.50 18.62
CA ALA A 573 -1.55 25.27 17.27
C ALA A 573 -0.81 24.18 16.49
N LEU A 574 0.53 24.13 16.61
CA LEU A 574 1.36 23.09 16.00
C LEU A 574 1.18 21.73 16.68
N ASP A 575 1.08 21.71 18.01
CA ASP A 575 0.83 20.52 18.82
C ASP A 575 -0.57 19.98 18.54
N MET A 576 -1.59 20.84 18.41
CA MET A 576 -2.92 20.45 17.93
C MET A 576 -2.84 19.86 16.52
N ASN A 577 -2.20 20.55 15.57
CA ASN A 577 -2.07 20.04 14.20
C ASN A 577 -1.33 18.70 14.19
N ALA A 578 -0.33 18.49 15.04
CA ALA A 578 0.38 17.23 15.20
C ALA A 578 -0.53 16.12 15.73
N GLN A 579 -1.30 16.41 16.78
CA GLN A 579 -2.21 15.48 17.43
C GLN A 579 -3.37 15.08 16.52
N CYS A 580 -3.93 16.04 15.79
CA CYS A 580 -5.09 15.86 14.92
C CYS A 580 -4.73 15.39 13.50
N SER A 581 -3.45 15.51 13.07
CA SER A 581 -3.02 15.16 11.70
C SER A 581 -3.45 13.76 11.27
N TYR A 582 -3.36 12.79 12.19
CA TYR A 582 -3.79 11.41 11.90
C TYR A 582 -5.31 11.35 11.71
N TRP A 583 -6.08 11.83 12.70
CA TRP A 583 -7.53 11.85 12.65
C TRP A 583 -8.04 12.56 11.38
N ILE A 584 -7.56 13.77 11.07
CA ILE A 584 -7.96 14.50 9.84
C ILE A 584 -7.81 13.65 8.58
N SER A 585 -6.71 12.87 8.49
CA SER A 585 -6.46 12.05 7.29
C SER A 585 -7.28 10.77 7.25
N ALA A 586 -7.65 10.21 8.41
CA ALA A 586 -8.33 8.91 8.54
C ALA A 586 -9.85 9.05 8.76
N ARG A 587 -10.30 10.19 9.27
CA ARG A 587 -11.64 10.46 9.80
C ARG A 587 -12.75 10.02 8.84
N ASP A 588 -12.74 10.49 7.61
CA ASP A 588 -13.81 10.16 6.66
C ASP A 588 -13.84 8.66 6.34
N ARG A 589 -12.68 8.03 6.25
CA ARG A 589 -12.57 6.58 6.00
C ARG A 589 -13.03 5.74 7.20
N VAL A 590 -12.77 6.21 8.41
CA VAL A 590 -13.18 5.56 9.67
C VAL A 590 -14.67 5.74 9.94
N LEU A 591 -15.21 6.95 9.73
CA LEU A 591 -16.64 7.26 9.90
C LEU A 591 -17.51 6.52 8.88
N ASN A 592 -16.99 6.29 7.67
CA ASN A 592 -17.71 5.59 6.60
C ASN A 592 -17.57 4.05 6.68
N GLN A 593 -16.98 3.50 7.75
CA GLN A 593 -16.96 2.05 7.94
C GLN A 593 -18.37 1.53 8.19
N MET A 594 -18.78 0.53 7.42
CA MET A 594 -20.08 -0.12 7.57
C MET A 594 -19.99 -1.18 8.69
N VAL A 595 -20.68 -0.91 9.80
CA VAL A 595 -20.84 -1.85 10.91
C VAL A 595 -22.23 -2.45 10.86
N VAL A 596 -22.31 -3.77 10.81
CA VAL A 596 -23.58 -4.49 10.97
C VAL A 596 -23.68 -4.96 12.42
N TRP A 597 -24.75 -4.59 13.11
CA TRP A 597 -24.96 -4.88 14.53
C TRP A 597 -25.90 -6.08 14.72
N HIS A 598 -25.62 -6.93 15.72
CA HIS A 598 -26.34 -8.18 15.97
C HIS A 598 -27.88 -8.04 16.03
N LYS A 599 -28.39 -7.01 16.72
CA LYS A 599 -29.84 -6.81 16.92
C LYS A 599 -30.54 -6.03 15.79
N ALA A 600 -29.83 -5.54 14.77
CA ALA A 600 -30.41 -4.65 13.76
C ALA A 600 -31.35 -5.35 12.77
N GLN A 601 -31.25 -6.67 12.60
CA GLN A 601 -32.00 -7.42 11.57
C GLN A 601 -32.53 -8.79 12.04
N THR A 602 -32.74 -9.03 13.35
CA THR A 602 -33.10 -10.37 13.87
C THR A 602 -32.11 -11.47 13.43
N MET A 603 -30.83 -11.11 13.27
CA MET A 603 -29.82 -11.95 12.65
C MET A 603 -28.83 -12.45 13.69
N GLU A 604 -28.79 -13.77 13.90
CA GLU A 604 -27.84 -14.38 14.82
C GLU A 604 -26.45 -14.42 14.18
N MET A 605 -25.50 -13.65 14.72
CA MET A 605 -24.11 -13.60 14.23
C MET A 605 -23.21 -14.69 14.86
N GLY A 606 -23.78 -15.63 15.61
CA GLY A 606 -23.03 -16.64 16.36
C GLY A 606 -22.21 -16.11 17.55
N MET A 607 -22.36 -14.83 17.89
CA MET A 607 -21.81 -14.24 19.12
C MET A 607 -22.80 -14.56 20.24
N GLY A 608 -22.40 -15.30 21.27
CA GLY A 608 -23.29 -15.73 22.36
C GLY A 608 -24.12 -14.59 22.95
N GLN A 609 -25.32 -14.89 23.45
CA GLN A 609 -26.16 -13.89 24.12
C GLN A 609 -25.41 -13.31 25.33
N ALA A 610 -25.37 -11.98 25.44
CA ALA A 610 -24.92 -11.33 26.67
C ALA A 610 -25.73 -11.94 27.83
N PRO A 611 -25.09 -12.46 28.90
CA PRO A 611 -25.84 -13.02 30.01
C PRO A 611 -26.73 -11.91 30.57
N ALA A 612 -28.05 -12.16 30.54
CA ALA A 612 -29.00 -11.39 31.33
C ALA A 612 -28.73 -11.71 32.81
N GLN A 613 -27.70 -11.09 33.39
CA GLN A 613 -27.50 -11.11 34.82
C GLN A 613 -28.12 -9.87 35.45
N SER A 614 -28.92 -10.20 36.45
CA SER A 614 -29.63 -9.38 37.40
C SER A 614 -28.78 -8.29 38.09
N SER A 615 -29.50 -7.23 38.48
CA SER A 615 -29.21 -6.19 39.49
C SER A 615 -28.21 -5.08 39.14
N ASP A 616 -28.77 -3.87 39.06
CA ASP A 616 -28.31 -2.62 39.68
C ASP A 616 -27.04 -1.90 39.19
N ASP A 617 -26.65 -2.02 37.92
CA ASP A 617 -25.81 -1.00 37.28
C ASP A 617 -26.42 -0.51 35.97
N ALA A 618 -26.62 0.80 35.89
CA ALA A 618 -27.28 1.52 34.78
C ALA A 618 -26.32 1.77 33.59
N ASP A 619 -25.55 0.78 33.19
CA ASP A 619 -24.58 0.88 32.09
C ASP A 619 -24.99 0.01 30.88
N ALA A 620 -24.78 0.59 29.70
CA ALA A 620 -25.34 0.21 28.40
C ALA A 620 -25.38 -1.30 28.08
N GLU A 621 -26.45 -1.75 27.41
CA GLU A 621 -26.51 -3.09 26.81
C GLU A 621 -25.24 -3.38 26.00
N LYS A 622 -24.47 -4.42 26.38
CA LYS A 622 -23.34 -4.92 25.60
C LYS A 622 -23.80 -5.21 24.17
N LYS A 623 -23.18 -4.56 23.18
CA LYS A 623 -23.61 -4.60 21.78
C LYS A 623 -22.45 -5.10 20.93
N TRP A 624 -22.68 -6.13 20.12
CA TRP A 624 -21.68 -6.67 19.19
C TRP A 624 -22.04 -6.41 17.73
N GLY A 625 -21.02 -6.21 16.90
CA GLY A 625 -21.15 -6.03 15.46
C GLY A 625 -19.94 -6.54 14.70
N ILE A 626 -20.08 -6.64 13.38
CA ILE A 626 -19.04 -7.08 12.45
C ILE A 626 -18.83 -6.00 11.38
N ILE A 627 -17.56 -5.80 11.04
CA ILE A 627 -17.11 -5.02 9.88
C ILE A 627 -16.47 -6.00 8.90
N VAL A 628 -16.84 -5.87 7.62
CA VAL A 628 -16.20 -6.62 6.52
C VAL A 628 -15.27 -5.65 5.78
N PRO A 629 -13.94 -5.77 5.94
CA PRO A 629 -12.99 -4.89 5.27
C PRO A 629 -12.98 -5.08 3.75
N GLN A 630 -12.87 -3.97 3.00
CA GLN A 630 -12.86 -3.97 1.53
C GLN A 630 -11.43 -4.24 0.99
N VAL A 631 -10.90 -5.43 1.28
CA VAL A 631 -9.53 -5.82 0.93
C VAL A 631 -9.45 -6.23 -0.54
N ILE A 632 -8.62 -5.53 -1.31
CA ILE A 632 -8.18 -5.97 -2.63
C ILE A 632 -6.97 -6.86 -2.41
N THR A 633 -7.12 -8.17 -2.63
CA THR A 633 -6.12 -9.20 -2.24
C THR A 633 -4.78 -9.04 -2.93
N MET A 634 -4.76 -8.56 -4.18
CA MET A 634 -3.56 -8.17 -4.93
C MET A 634 -3.75 -6.79 -5.57
N GLY A 635 -3.79 -5.73 -4.75
CA GLY A 635 -4.04 -4.36 -5.23
C GLY A 635 -2.81 -3.61 -5.74
N ALA A 636 -1.60 -4.06 -5.38
CA ALA A 636 -0.33 -3.47 -5.82
C ALA A 636 0.37 -4.38 -6.84
N VAL A 637 1.22 -3.79 -7.70
CA VAL A 637 2.09 -4.57 -8.63
C VAL A 637 3.03 -5.53 -7.90
N THR A 638 3.28 -5.33 -6.61
CA THR A 638 4.03 -6.25 -5.74
C THR A 638 3.20 -7.41 -5.22
N ARG A 639 1.93 -7.52 -5.64
CA ARG A 639 0.89 -8.44 -5.15
C ARG A 639 0.42 -8.20 -3.72
N ARG A 640 0.91 -7.14 -3.05
CA ARG A 640 0.43 -6.76 -1.71
C ARG A 640 -1.05 -6.38 -1.77
N ALA A 641 -1.77 -6.77 -0.72
CA ALA A 641 -3.14 -6.36 -0.54
C ALA A 641 -3.26 -4.85 -0.29
N ILE A 642 -4.37 -4.26 -0.72
CA ILE A 642 -4.69 -2.85 -0.51
C ILE A 642 -6.06 -2.73 0.14
N GLU A 643 -6.13 -1.95 1.21
CA GLU A 643 -7.36 -1.48 1.84
C GLU A 643 -7.07 -0.12 2.48
N LYS A 644 -8.04 0.81 2.44
CA LYS A 644 -7.80 2.25 2.70
C LYS A 644 -7.79 2.62 4.19
N THR A 645 -8.29 1.77 5.07
CA THR A 645 -8.50 2.07 6.49
C THR A 645 -7.63 1.20 7.38
N TRP A 646 -7.94 -0.09 7.46
CA TRP A 646 -7.35 -1.11 8.33
C TRP A 646 -5.91 -1.48 7.94
N LEU A 647 -5.63 -1.63 6.65
CA LEU A 647 -4.26 -1.93 6.18
C LEU A 647 -3.32 -0.70 6.25
N THR A 648 -3.87 0.47 6.58
CA THR A 648 -3.11 1.71 6.82
C THR A 648 -3.19 2.17 8.28
N ALA A 649 -3.87 1.41 9.15
CA ALA A 649 -4.12 1.78 10.53
C ALA A 649 -2.80 1.86 11.30
N SER A 650 -2.55 3.01 11.93
CA SER A 650 -1.34 3.19 12.74
C SER A 650 -1.53 2.60 14.14
N ASN A 651 -0.42 2.26 14.80
CA ASN A 651 -0.44 1.93 16.22
C ASN A 651 -0.82 3.16 17.07
N ALA A 652 -1.40 2.90 18.24
CA ALA A 652 -1.78 3.92 19.21
C ALA A 652 -0.58 4.78 19.62
N LYS A 653 -0.75 6.10 19.59
CA LYS A 653 0.27 7.06 20.05
C LYS A 653 -0.35 8.06 21.01
N LYS A 654 0.33 8.27 22.15
CA LYS A 654 -0.09 9.19 23.23
C LYS A 654 -0.37 10.61 22.76
N ASN A 655 0.24 11.02 21.65
CA ASN A 655 0.11 12.35 21.07
C ASN A 655 -0.67 12.35 19.75
N ARG A 656 -1.57 11.40 19.48
CA ARG A 656 -2.38 11.38 18.25
C ARG A 656 -3.82 10.96 18.54
N VAL A 657 -4.75 11.86 18.23
CA VAL A 657 -6.20 11.62 18.34
C VAL A 657 -6.59 10.50 17.38
N GLY A 658 -7.40 9.55 17.88
CA GLY A 658 -7.96 8.45 17.11
C GLY A 658 -6.96 7.38 16.66
N SER A 659 -5.69 7.44 17.08
CA SER A 659 -4.66 6.48 16.66
C SER A 659 -4.84 5.07 17.26
N GLU A 660 -5.74 4.91 18.22
CA GLU A 660 -6.15 3.65 18.86
C GLU A 660 -7.12 2.80 18.02
N LEU A 661 -7.34 3.13 16.74
CA LEU A 661 -8.29 2.46 15.84
C LEU A 661 -8.20 0.92 15.88
N LYS A 662 -6.99 0.35 15.80
CA LYS A 662 -6.79 -1.12 15.84
C LYS A 662 -7.45 -1.72 17.08
N ALA A 663 -7.30 -1.06 18.23
CA ALA A 663 -7.83 -1.55 19.49
C ALA A 663 -9.36 -1.63 19.51
N MET A 664 -10.08 -0.96 18.60
CA MET A 664 -11.54 -1.08 18.55
C MET A 664 -12.02 -2.44 18.04
N VAL A 665 -11.12 -3.23 17.44
CA VAL A 665 -11.39 -4.63 17.13
C VAL A 665 -11.22 -5.45 18.41
N ARG A 666 -12.31 -6.08 18.86
CA ARG A 666 -12.41 -6.78 20.15
C ARG A 666 -12.85 -8.21 19.92
N ALA A 667 -12.29 -9.14 20.71
CA ALA A 667 -12.76 -10.52 20.73
C ALA A 667 -14.10 -10.61 21.50
N PRO A 668 -15.14 -11.26 20.94
CA PRO A 668 -16.37 -11.56 21.67
C PRO A 668 -16.14 -12.42 22.91
N ASP A 669 -17.09 -12.39 23.85
CA ASP A 669 -17.04 -13.25 25.04
C ASP A 669 -16.92 -14.73 24.62
N GLY A 670 -15.93 -15.45 25.17
CA GLY A 670 -15.60 -16.83 24.78
C GLY A 670 -14.60 -16.96 23.63
N TYR A 671 -14.06 -15.85 23.13
CA TYR A 671 -13.02 -15.81 22.09
C TYR A 671 -11.83 -14.93 22.51
N ALA A 672 -10.69 -15.21 21.89
CA ALA A 672 -9.47 -14.42 21.92
C ALA A 672 -8.96 -14.15 20.50
N ILE A 673 -8.22 -13.07 20.33
CA ILE A 673 -7.43 -12.78 19.12
C ILE A 673 -6.04 -13.39 19.34
N VAL A 674 -5.65 -14.28 18.44
CA VAL A 674 -4.33 -14.91 18.43
C VAL A 674 -3.59 -14.49 17.16
N GLY A 675 -2.33 -14.10 17.29
CA GLY A 675 -1.51 -13.81 16.11
C GLY A 675 -0.09 -13.38 16.44
N ALA A 676 0.70 -13.08 15.41
CA ALA A 676 2.10 -12.71 15.58
C ALA A 676 2.53 -11.65 14.56
N ASP A 677 3.60 -10.92 14.88
CA ASP A 677 4.36 -10.04 13.96
C ASP A 677 5.56 -10.85 13.45
N VAL A 678 5.78 -10.90 12.13
CA VAL A 678 6.95 -11.60 11.57
C VAL A 678 8.17 -10.68 11.70
N ASP A 679 9.08 -10.99 12.62
CA ASP A 679 10.26 -10.18 12.84
C ASP A 679 11.16 -10.11 11.61
N SER A 680 11.37 -8.87 11.14
CA SER A 680 12.30 -8.52 10.07
C SER A 680 12.11 -9.37 8.81
N GLU A 681 10.87 -9.70 8.46
CA GLU A 681 10.50 -10.62 7.37
C GLU A 681 11.29 -10.37 6.09
N GLU A 682 11.12 -9.18 5.50
CA GLU A 682 11.74 -8.82 4.22
C GLU A 682 13.27 -8.70 4.29
N LEU A 683 13.79 -8.32 5.46
CA LEU A 683 15.23 -8.24 5.69
C LEU A 683 15.84 -9.65 5.73
N TRP A 684 15.18 -10.59 6.41
CA TRP A 684 15.57 -11.99 6.44
C TRP A 684 15.48 -12.64 5.06
N ILE A 685 14.40 -12.41 4.32
CA ILE A 685 14.24 -12.89 2.93
C ILE A 685 15.39 -12.36 2.06
N SER A 686 15.69 -11.06 2.16
CA SER A 686 16.79 -10.45 1.40
C SER A 686 18.15 -11.04 1.80
N SER A 687 18.38 -11.26 3.10
CA SER A 687 19.64 -11.80 3.59
C SER A 687 19.87 -13.24 3.16
N VAL A 688 18.83 -14.08 3.25
CA VAL A 688 18.90 -15.51 2.87
C VAL A 688 19.08 -15.68 1.36
N MET A 689 18.56 -14.77 0.53
CA MET A 689 18.88 -14.74 -0.92
C MET A 689 20.36 -14.48 -1.19
N GLY A 690 21.02 -13.62 -0.40
CA GLY A 690 22.46 -13.40 -0.50
C GLY A 690 23.26 -14.64 -0.09
N ASP A 691 22.89 -15.24 1.04
CA ASP A 691 23.47 -16.46 1.60
C ASP A 691 23.30 -17.69 0.70
N ALA A 692 22.22 -17.76 -0.09
CA ALA A 692 21.95 -18.83 -1.05
C ALA A 692 23.08 -19.04 -2.07
N GLN A 693 23.84 -17.98 -2.39
CA GLN A 693 25.02 -18.09 -3.26
C GLN A 693 26.10 -19.01 -2.69
N PHE A 694 26.21 -19.08 -1.36
CA PHE A 694 27.11 -19.97 -0.64
C PHE A 694 26.47 -21.31 -0.31
N GLY A 695 25.14 -21.38 -0.21
CA GLY A 695 24.40 -22.55 0.27
C GLY A 695 24.49 -22.73 1.79
N LEU A 696 24.75 -21.63 2.53
CA LEU A 696 24.92 -21.62 3.99
C LEU A 696 24.30 -20.35 4.57
N HIS A 697 23.53 -20.48 5.65
CA HIS A 697 23.01 -19.34 6.41
C HIS A 697 24.14 -18.54 7.08
N GLY A 698 24.01 -17.22 7.13
CA GLY A 698 24.95 -16.32 7.78
C GLY A 698 26.30 -16.19 7.09
N ALA A 699 26.39 -16.60 5.81
CA ALA A 699 27.63 -16.53 5.03
C ALA A 699 28.00 -15.09 4.62
N THR A 700 27.00 -14.24 4.43
CA THR A 700 27.16 -12.82 4.08
C THR A 700 27.11 -11.94 5.33
N ALA A 701 27.70 -10.75 5.26
CA ALA A 701 27.68 -9.80 6.39
C ALA A 701 26.25 -9.42 6.79
N ILE A 702 25.35 -9.17 5.83
CA ILE A 702 23.93 -8.92 6.12
C ILE A 702 23.20 -10.17 6.66
N GLY A 703 23.50 -11.37 6.15
CA GLY A 703 22.99 -12.63 6.70
C GLY A 703 23.35 -12.79 8.18
N TRP A 704 24.63 -12.60 8.50
CA TRP A 704 25.11 -12.66 9.88
C TRP A 704 24.50 -11.56 10.77
N MET A 705 24.46 -10.32 10.32
CA MET A 705 23.85 -9.20 11.08
C MET A 705 22.36 -9.41 11.34
N THR A 706 21.65 -10.11 10.45
CA THR A 706 20.22 -10.38 10.60
C THR A 706 19.95 -11.53 11.57
N LEU A 707 20.83 -12.54 11.61
CA LEU A 707 20.69 -13.71 12.48
C LEU A 707 21.25 -13.48 13.89
N GLU A 708 22.41 -12.83 14.00
CA GLU A 708 23.19 -12.73 15.25
C GLU A 708 23.48 -11.27 15.68
N GLY A 709 23.12 -10.28 14.84
CA GLY A 709 23.36 -8.87 15.15
C GLY A 709 22.54 -8.41 16.35
N THR A 710 23.18 -7.73 17.30
CA THR A 710 22.49 -7.20 18.49
C THR A 710 22.61 -5.69 18.60
N LYS A 711 21.54 -5.07 19.13
CA LYS A 711 21.53 -3.64 19.45
C LYS A 711 22.57 -3.26 20.50
N ALA A 712 22.78 -4.13 21.51
CA ALA A 712 23.71 -3.87 22.60
C ALA A 712 25.17 -3.84 22.14
N ALA A 713 25.55 -4.75 21.23
CA ALA A 713 26.89 -4.78 20.64
C ALA A 713 27.06 -3.79 19.47
N GLY A 714 25.99 -3.12 19.05
CA GLY A 714 25.98 -2.25 17.87
C GLY A 714 26.26 -2.99 16.56
N THR A 715 26.12 -4.32 16.56
CA THR A 715 26.41 -5.19 15.41
C THR A 715 25.21 -5.36 14.48
N ASP A 716 24.00 -4.96 14.92
CA ASP A 716 22.82 -4.95 14.05
C ASP A 716 22.92 -3.89 12.94
N LEU A 717 22.28 -4.19 11.81
CA LEU A 717 22.30 -3.35 10.59
C LEU A 717 21.96 -1.88 10.88
N HIS A 718 20.94 -1.64 11.70
CA HIS A 718 20.48 -0.28 11.98
C HIS A 718 21.47 0.49 12.86
N SER A 719 22.09 -0.16 13.85
CA SER A 719 23.11 0.48 14.69
C SER A 719 24.39 0.75 13.91
N LYS A 720 24.84 -0.15 13.02
CA LYS A 720 25.98 0.14 12.13
C LYS A 720 25.71 1.33 11.22
N THR A 721 24.53 1.39 10.61
CA THR A 721 24.12 2.51 9.74
C THR A 721 24.04 3.82 10.51
N ALA A 722 23.47 3.79 11.72
CA ALA A 722 23.41 4.93 12.62
C ALA A 722 24.81 5.44 12.98
N GLY A 723 25.76 4.54 13.24
CA GLY A 723 27.16 4.87 13.50
C GLY A 723 27.88 5.52 12.32
N ILE A 724 27.64 5.04 11.10
CA ILE A 724 28.21 5.62 9.87
C ILE A 724 27.67 7.03 9.61
N LEU A 725 26.35 7.21 9.76
CA LEU A 725 25.67 8.46 9.43
C LEU A 725 25.64 9.49 10.57
N GLY A 726 25.99 9.10 11.80
CA GLY A 726 25.87 9.95 12.98
C GLY A 726 24.42 10.31 13.33
N ILE A 727 23.45 9.45 13.00
CA ILE A 727 22.01 9.68 13.22
C ILE A 727 21.44 8.71 14.26
N SER A 728 20.20 8.93 14.70
CA SER A 728 19.55 7.98 15.61
C SER A 728 19.23 6.64 14.91
N ARG A 729 19.15 5.56 15.69
CA ARG A 729 18.82 4.23 15.17
C ARG A 729 17.46 4.20 14.45
N ASP A 730 16.46 4.92 14.95
CA ASP A 730 15.13 4.97 14.33
C ASP A 730 15.16 5.69 12.97
N GLN A 731 15.98 6.73 12.84
CA GLN A 731 16.23 7.37 11.55
C GLN A 731 16.97 6.40 10.62
N ALA A 732 18.03 5.74 11.11
CA ALA A 732 18.79 4.74 10.36
C ALA A 732 17.93 3.56 9.89
N LYS A 733 16.87 3.19 10.64
CA LYS A 733 15.89 2.20 10.21
C LYS A 733 15.20 2.66 8.92
N VAL A 734 14.64 3.87 8.90
CA VAL A 734 13.98 4.44 7.70
C VAL A 734 14.94 4.48 6.51
N PHE A 735 16.20 4.86 6.74
CA PHE A 735 17.25 4.87 5.71
C PHE A 735 17.58 3.47 5.16
N ASN A 736 17.66 2.45 6.01
CA ASN A 736 18.00 1.10 5.57
C ASN A 736 16.89 0.49 4.71
N TYR A 737 15.64 0.63 5.13
CA TYR A 737 14.52 0.14 4.34
C TYR A 737 14.47 0.84 2.97
N SER A 738 14.54 2.17 2.92
CA SER A 738 14.53 2.88 1.64
C SER A 738 15.65 2.41 0.70
N ARG A 739 16.84 2.13 1.24
CA ARG A 739 18.01 1.66 0.49
C ARG A 739 17.86 0.22 -0.01
N ILE A 740 17.36 -0.70 0.82
CA ILE A 740 17.11 -2.10 0.42
C ILE A 740 16.09 -2.16 -0.73
N TYR A 741 15.10 -1.27 -0.72
CA TYR A 741 14.14 -1.13 -1.83
C TYR A 741 14.69 -0.41 -3.07
N GLY A 742 16.00 -0.19 -3.14
CA GLY A 742 16.66 0.36 -4.34
C GLY A 742 16.62 1.89 -4.45
N ALA A 743 16.38 2.62 -3.36
CA ALA A 743 16.55 4.08 -3.39
C ALA A 743 17.99 4.44 -3.81
N GLY A 744 18.12 5.45 -4.66
CA GLY A 744 19.42 5.94 -5.13
C GLY A 744 20.05 6.99 -4.21
N MET A 745 21.28 7.38 -4.54
CA MET A 745 22.08 8.35 -3.79
C MET A 745 21.37 9.70 -3.58
N ARG A 746 20.71 10.23 -4.62
CA ARG A 746 19.94 11.49 -4.53
C ARG A 746 18.86 11.46 -3.45
N HIS A 747 18.18 10.32 -3.29
CA HIS A 747 17.14 10.17 -2.27
C HIS A 747 17.75 10.11 -0.86
N ALA A 748 18.89 9.42 -0.69
CA ALA A 748 19.59 9.39 0.58
C ALA A 748 20.09 10.79 1.02
N VAL A 749 20.64 11.57 0.08
CA VAL A 749 21.07 12.96 0.34
C VAL A 749 19.88 13.82 0.76
N LEU A 750 18.75 13.73 0.04
CA LEU A 750 17.53 14.45 0.39
C LEU A 750 17.05 14.09 1.81
N LEU A 751 17.03 12.79 2.16
CA LEU A 751 16.64 12.32 3.48
C LEU A 751 17.60 12.84 4.57
N LEU A 752 18.90 12.91 4.30
CA LEU A 752 19.89 13.44 5.26
C LEU A 752 19.68 14.94 5.50
N LEU A 753 19.45 15.70 4.43
CA LEU A 753 19.16 17.14 4.50
C LEU A 753 17.82 17.46 5.18
N GLN A 754 16.84 16.55 5.08
CA GLN A 754 15.58 16.62 5.83
C GLN A 754 15.78 16.23 7.31
N ALA A 755 16.65 15.27 7.58
CA ALA A 755 16.97 14.83 8.94
C ALA A 755 17.77 15.88 9.72
N ASN A 756 18.62 16.66 9.05
CA ASN A 756 19.39 17.74 9.67
C ASN A 756 19.37 19.00 8.77
N ALA A 757 18.60 20.01 9.16
CA ALA A 757 18.48 21.26 8.40
C ALA A 757 19.77 22.10 8.40
N SER A 758 20.69 21.84 9.32
CA SER A 758 21.99 22.51 9.42
C SER A 758 23.10 21.82 8.63
N MET A 759 22.86 20.60 8.11
CA MET A 759 23.84 19.85 7.32
C MET A 759 24.01 20.47 5.92
N LEU A 760 25.25 20.56 5.44
CA LEU A 760 25.58 21.06 4.11
C LEU A 760 25.36 19.98 3.04
N PRO A 761 24.93 20.33 1.81
CA PRO A 761 24.75 19.36 0.71
C PRO A 761 25.99 18.52 0.41
N ASP A 762 27.18 19.13 0.42
CA ASP A 762 28.45 18.42 0.17
C ASP A 762 28.78 17.41 1.29
N GLU A 763 28.42 17.73 2.53
CA GLU A 763 28.59 16.82 3.67
C GLU A 763 27.59 15.66 3.57
N ALA A 764 26.33 15.94 3.25
CA ALA A 764 25.30 14.94 3.03
C ALA A 764 25.65 14.01 1.85
N GLN A 765 26.21 14.57 0.76
CA GLN A 765 26.71 13.83 -0.38
C GLN A 765 27.86 12.90 0.02
N LYS A 766 28.87 13.40 0.75
CA LYS A 766 29.98 12.59 1.26
C LYS A 766 29.53 11.47 2.19
N LEU A 767 28.61 11.76 3.13
CA LEU A 767 28.06 10.75 4.04
C LEU A 767 27.24 9.70 3.29
N ALA A 768 26.44 10.10 2.30
CA ALA A 768 25.72 9.17 1.45
C ALA A 768 26.68 8.30 0.62
N GLU A 769 27.71 8.89 -0.01
CA GLU A 769 28.75 8.15 -0.74
C GLU A 769 29.46 7.13 0.16
N GLN A 770 29.86 7.54 1.37
CA GLN A 770 30.48 6.66 2.35
C GLN A 770 29.54 5.52 2.77
N LEU A 771 28.25 5.81 2.95
CA LEU A 771 27.24 4.78 3.26
C LEU A 771 27.11 3.79 2.10
N TYR A 772 26.88 4.23 0.87
CA TYR A 772 26.71 3.32 -0.28
C TYR A 772 27.98 2.52 -0.55
N ALA A 773 29.16 3.13 -0.41
CA ALA A 773 30.43 2.44 -0.60
C ALA A 773 30.69 1.35 0.46
N SER A 774 30.34 1.60 1.73
CA SER A 774 30.52 0.62 2.82
C SER A 774 29.46 -0.50 2.79
N THR A 775 28.26 -0.19 2.27
CA THR A 775 27.14 -1.12 2.29
C THR A 775 26.91 -1.82 0.96
N LYS A 776 26.45 -1.11 -0.08
CA LYS A 776 26.23 -1.68 -1.42
C LYS A 776 27.56 -2.08 -2.09
N GLY A 777 28.62 -1.32 -1.83
CA GLY A 777 29.95 -1.54 -2.41
C GLY A 777 30.18 -0.72 -3.67
N LYS A 778 31.22 -1.10 -4.43
CA LYS A 778 31.56 -0.49 -5.73
C LYS A 778 30.92 -1.30 -6.86
N ASN A 779 30.40 -0.66 -7.90
CA ASN A 779 29.92 -1.37 -9.09
C ASN A 779 31.04 -1.47 -10.14
N THR A 780 31.13 -2.60 -10.85
CA THR A 780 32.11 -2.76 -11.94
C THR A 780 31.84 -1.83 -13.13
N HIS A 781 30.58 -1.44 -13.34
CA HIS A 781 30.03 -0.74 -14.51
C HIS A 781 30.38 -1.41 -15.85
N ARG A 782 30.81 -2.68 -15.81
CA ARG A 782 31.34 -3.43 -16.94
C ARG A 782 30.65 -4.78 -17.04
N GLY A 783 30.06 -5.07 -18.20
CA GLY A 783 29.40 -6.35 -18.48
C GLY A 783 30.34 -7.44 -19.00
N ASP A 784 31.58 -7.10 -19.37
CA ASP A 784 32.54 -8.07 -19.91
C ASP A 784 33.20 -8.93 -18.83
N ILE A 785 33.24 -8.45 -17.59
CA ILE A 785 33.82 -9.15 -16.44
C ILE A 785 32.74 -10.03 -15.81
N PHE A 786 32.96 -11.35 -15.75
CA PHE A 786 31.97 -12.33 -15.28
C PHE A 786 30.61 -12.27 -16.00
N GLY A 787 30.57 -11.74 -17.23
CA GLY A 787 29.38 -11.69 -18.07
C GLY A 787 28.28 -10.71 -17.62
N ARG A 788 28.49 -9.93 -16.55
CA ARG A 788 27.50 -8.96 -16.04
C ARG A 788 28.12 -7.84 -15.20
N LYS A 789 27.38 -6.75 -15.03
CA LYS A 789 27.68 -5.72 -14.04
C LYS A 789 27.33 -6.26 -12.65
N PHE A 790 28.16 -6.00 -11.65
CA PHE A 790 27.91 -6.44 -10.27
C PHE A 790 28.61 -5.52 -9.26
N TRP A 791 28.16 -5.61 -8.01
CA TRP A 791 28.66 -4.89 -6.85
C TRP A 791 29.69 -5.72 -6.09
N PHE A 792 30.73 -5.08 -5.55
CA PHE A 792 31.78 -5.74 -4.78
C PHE A 792 32.26 -4.89 -3.59
N GLY A 793 32.70 -5.55 -2.51
CA GLY A 793 33.39 -4.96 -1.36
C GLY A 793 32.50 -4.36 -0.26
N GLY A 794 31.18 -4.30 -0.48
CA GLY A 794 30.23 -3.81 0.52
C GLY A 794 29.60 -4.94 1.34
N THR A 795 29.05 -4.61 2.52
CA THR A 795 28.33 -5.57 3.39
C THR A 795 27.11 -6.23 2.75
N GLU A 796 26.56 -5.62 1.70
CA GLU A 796 25.31 -6.02 1.03
C GLU A 796 25.52 -6.34 -0.45
N SER A 797 26.76 -6.32 -0.93
CA SER A 797 27.08 -6.56 -2.35
C SER A 797 26.48 -7.88 -2.85
N PHE A 798 26.58 -8.96 -2.06
CA PHE A 798 25.99 -10.26 -2.39
C PHE A 798 24.47 -10.20 -2.58
N VAL A 799 23.75 -9.53 -1.66
CA VAL A 799 22.29 -9.41 -1.73
C VAL A 799 21.88 -8.59 -2.94
N PHE A 800 22.47 -7.43 -3.16
CA PHE A 800 22.12 -6.60 -4.32
C PHE A 800 22.44 -7.29 -5.64
N ASN A 801 23.54 -8.03 -5.73
CA ASN A 801 23.85 -8.81 -6.93
C ASN A 801 22.77 -9.86 -7.21
N LYS A 802 22.27 -10.54 -6.17
CA LYS A 802 21.23 -11.55 -6.35
C LYS A 802 19.86 -10.93 -6.65
N LEU A 803 19.50 -9.84 -5.98
CA LEU A 803 18.28 -9.10 -6.28
C LEU A 803 18.31 -8.53 -7.70
N GLU A 804 19.43 -7.93 -8.13
CA GLU A 804 19.60 -7.41 -9.49
C GLU A 804 19.60 -8.54 -10.53
N GLU A 805 20.13 -9.73 -10.21
CA GLU A 805 20.06 -10.91 -11.08
C GLU A 805 18.62 -11.35 -11.35
N ILE A 806 17.83 -11.53 -10.29
CA ILE A 806 16.42 -11.92 -10.41
C ILE A 806 15.65 -10.81 -11.13
N ALA A 807 15.87 -9.56 -10.73
CA ALA A 807 15.22 -8.41 -11.34
C ALA A 807 15.59 -8.24 -12.82
N LEU A 808 16.80 -8.58 -13.26
CA LEU A 808 17.23 -8.43 -14.66
C LEU A 808 16.92 -9.64 -15.54
N SER A 809 16.48 -10.75 -14.95
CA SER A 809 16.05 -11.93 -15.70
C SER A 809 14.91 -11.61 -16.67
N ASP A 810 14.77 -12.42 -17.72
CA ASP A 810 13.74 -12.21 -18.74
C ASP A 810 12.34 -12.50 -18.18
N ARG A 811 12.23 -13.46 -17.25
CA ARG A 811 11.00 -13.77 -16.49
C ARG A 811 11.29 -13.75 -14.98
N PRO A 812 11.31 -12.57 -14.34
CA PRO A 812 11.53 -12.45 -12.91
C PRO A 812 10.46 -13.21 -12.13
N GLN A 813 10.90 -14.07 -11.20
CA GLN A 813 10.06 -14.88 -10.34
C GLN A 813 10.50 -14.78 -8.88
N THR A 814 9.55 -14.86 -7.96
CA THR A 814 9.84 -15.01 -6.53
C THR A 814 10.43 -16.40 -6.24
N PRO A 815 11.37 -16.53 -5.28
CA PRO A 815 12.09 -17.80 -5.07
C PRO A 815 11.25 -18.87 -4.38
N ALA A 816 10.24 -18.50 -3.57
CA ALA A 816 9.48 -19.46 -2.79
C ALA A 816 8.32 -20.09 -3.58
N LEU A 817 7.49 -19.27 -4.25
CA LEU A 817 6.30 -19.73 -4.97
C LEU A 817 6.39 -19.58 -6.49
N GLY A 818 7.47 -19.01 -7.03
CA GLY A 818 7.65 -18.86 -8.49
C GLY A 818 6.70 -17.85 -9.13
N CYS A 819 6.17 -16.89 -8.35
CA CYS A 819 5.23 -15.89 -8.86
C CYS A 819 5.96 -14.83 -9.69
N GLY A 820 5.45 -14.57 -10.89
CA GLY A 820 6.03 -13.65 -11.86
C GLY A 820 5.68 -12.18 -11.62
N VAL A 821 6.51 -11.28 -12.15
CA VAL A 821 6.22 -9.84 -12.20
C VAL A 821 5.16 -9.53 -13.26
N THR A 822 4.36 -8.48 -13.04
CA THR A 822 3.43 -7.94 -14.06
C THR A 822 4.15 -7.72 -15.39
N TYR A 823 3.46 -8.01 -16.51
CA TYR A 823 3.99 -7.81 -17.85
C TYR A 823 4.43 -6.36 -18.11
N ALA A 824 3.79 -5.39 -17.47
CA ALA A 824 4.17 -3.98 -17.59
C ALA A 824 5.60 -3.66 -17.06
N LEU A 825 6.18 -4.55 -16.23
CA LEU A 825 7.53 -4.43 -15.68
C LEU A 825 8.46 -5.56 -16.14
N SER A 826 8.00 -6.41 -17.07
CA SER A 826 8.86 -7.43 -17.67
C SER A 826 9.81 -6.76 -18.67
N LYS A 827 11.01 -7.32 -18.78
CA LYS A 827 12.05 -6.78 -19.68
C LYS A 827 11.65 -6.88 -21.15
N GLU A 828 10.80 -7.83 -21.50
CA GLU A 828 10.31 -8.09 -22.85
C GLU A 828 9.57 -6.87 -23.44
N TYR A 829 8.76 -6.17 -22.63
CA TYR A 829 7.92 -5.06 -23.09
C TYR A 829 8.49 -3.67 -22.75
N LEU A 830 9.60 -3.61 -22.00
CA LEU A 830 10.29 -2.36 -21.66
C LEU A 830 11.30 -2.00 -22.77
N PRO A 831 11.32 -0.74 -23.27
CA PRO A 831 12.30 -0.34 -24.27
C PRO A 831 13.73 -0.48 -23.73
N ALA A 832 14.68 -0.90 -24.58
CA ALA A 832 16.05 -1.24 -24.17
C ALA A 832 16.81 -0.10 -23.45
N GLU A 833 16.55 1.16 -23.80
CA GLU A 833 17.14 2.34 -23.14
C GLU A 833 16.35 2.81 -21.91
N PHE A 834 15.08 2.41 -21.78
CA PHE A 834 14.14 2.84 -20.73
C PHE A 834 14.01 1.82 -19.59
N GLY A 835 14.41 0.57 -19.81
CA GLY A 835 14.36 -0.51 -18.81
C GLY A 835 15.26 -0.26 -17.58
N SER A 836 16.28 0.59 -17.70
CA SER A 836 17.12 1.03 -16.58
C SER A 836 16.37 1.91 -15.58
N ASP A 837 15.38 2.70 -16.04
CA ASP A 837 14.68 3.68 -15.20
C ASP A 837 13.75 3.01 -14.17
N TYR A 838 13.32 1.78 -14.45
CA TYR A 838 12.43 1.01 -13.56
C TYR A 838 13.17 -0.05 -12.71
N MET A 839 14.50 -0.12 -12.77
CA MET A 839 15.29 -1.07 -11.96
C MET A 839 14.99 -0.98 -10.45
N PRO A 840 14.87 0.20 -9.83
CA PRO A 840 14.46 0.30 -8.42
C PRO A 840 13.09 -0.34 -8.17
N SER A 841 12.13 -0.18 -9.09
CA SER A 841 10.79 -0.78 -8.96
C SER A 841 10.83 -2.31 -9.06
N ARG A 842 11.67 -2.86 -9.95
CA ARG A 842 11.85 -4.32 -10.12
C ARG A 842 12.57 -4.95 -8.92
N ILE A 843 13.60 -4.30 -8.38
CA ILE A 843 14.29 -4.76 -7.15
C ILE A 843 13.33 -4.75 -5.97
N ASN A 844 12.59 -3.65 -5.80
CA ASN A 844 11.57 -3.55 -4.75
C ASN A 844 10.48 -4.63 -4.90
N TRP A 845 10.11 -4.96 -6.14
CA TRP A 845 9.16 -6.04 -6.43
C TRP A 845 9.67 -7.39 -5.95
N VAL A 846 10.93 -7.76 -6.21
CA VAL A 846 11.48 -9.06 -5.76
C VAL A 846 11.32 -9.26 -4.26
N VAL A 847 11.64 -8.24 -3.46
CA VAL A 847 11.56 -8.32 -1.99
C VAL A 847 10.11 -8.32 -1.51
N GLN A 848 9.31 -7.32 -1.91
CA GLN A 848 7.93 -7.20 -1.42
C GLN A 848 7.03 -8.34 -1.87
N SER A 849 7.22 -8.82 -3.10
CA SER A 849 6.45 -9.93 -3.63
C SER A 849 6.85 -11.25 -2.98
N SER A 850 8.13 -11.40 -2.60
CA SER A 850 8.54 -12.55 -1.76
C SER A 850 7.95 -12.49 -0.35
N GLY A 851 7.71 -11.31 0.22
CA GLY A 851 6.95 -11.18 1.48
C GLY A 851 5.49 -11.63 1.34
N VAL A 852 4.85 -11.34 0.20
CA VAL A 852 3.49 -11.86 -0.09
C VAL A 852 3.48 -13.39 -0.17
N ASP A 853 4.53 -14.00 -0.74
CA ASP A 853 4.67 -15.46 -0.75
C ASP A 853 4.76 -16.03 0.68
N TYR A 854 5.48 -15.35 1.56
CA TYR A 854 5.58 -15.72 2.97
C TYR A 854 4.21 -15.70 3.65
N LEU A 855 3.43 -14.64 3.45
CA LEU A 855 2.08 -14.53 3.99
C LEU A 855 1.17 -15.65 3.48
N HIS A 856 1.18 -15.95 2.18
CA HIS A 856 0.37 -17.04 1.63
C HIS A 856 0.76 -18.42 2.20
N LEU A 857 2.06 -18.71 2.32
CA LEU A 857 2.55 -19.92 2.96
C LEU A 857 2.06 -20.03 4.41
N LEU A 858 2.15 -18.93 5.17
CA LEU A 858 1.73 -18.89 6.57
C LEU A 858 0.22 -19.10 6.72
N ILE A 859 -0.59 -18.48 5.86
CA ILE A 859 -2.05 -18.64 5.83
C ILE A 859 -2.44 -20.07 5.50
N VAL A 860 -1.89 -20.64 4.41
CA VAL A 860 -2.21 -22.00 3.97
C VAL A 860 -1.77 -23.05 4.99
N ALA A 861 -0.61 -22.88 5.62
CA ALA A 861 -0.18 -23.74 6.72
C ALA A 861 -1.16 -23.67 7.91
N MET A 862 -1.60 -22.46 8.28
CA MET A 862 -2.60 -22.28 9.34
C MET A 862 -3.93 -22.92 9.00
N GLU A 863 -4.47 -22.73 7.79
CA GLU A 863 -5.71 -23.39 7.35
C GLU A 863 -5.59 -24.92 7.40
N HIS A 864 -4.46 -25.46 6.93
CA HIS A 864 -4.17 -26.89 7.02
C HIS A 864 -4.23 -27.38 8.47
N LEU A 865 -3.54 -26.70 9.39
CA LEU A 865 -3.47 -27.08 10.81
C LEU A 865 -4.82 -26.91 11.51
N ILE A 866 -5.55 -25.84 11.22
CA ILE A 866 -6.89 -25.55 11.75
C ILE A 866 -7.85 -26.67 11.39
N ALA A 867 -7.93 -27.02 10.11
CA ALA A 867 -8.82 -28.07 9.62
C ALA A 867 -8.40 -29.46 10.12
N THR A 868 -7.11 -29.78 10.07
CA THR A 868 -6.61 -31.14 10.41
C THR A 868 -6.74 -31.44 11.90
N TYR A 869 -6.59 -30.44 12.77
CA TYR A 869 -6.60 -30.64 14.22
C TYR A 869 -7.89 -30.17 14.89
N ASP A 870 -8.90 -29.69 14.15
CA ASP A 870 -10.14 -29.14 14.72
C ASP A 870 -9.84 -28.04 15.75
N ILE A 871 -9.21 -26.97 15.26
CA ILE A 871 -8.95 -25.75 16.03
C ILE A 871 -10.04 -24.74 15.64
N GLU A 872 -10.84 -24.28 16.58
CA GLU A 872 -11.91 -23.32 16.31
C GLU A 872 -11.33 -21.91 16.14
N ALA A 873 -10.85 -21.62 14.92
CA ALA A 873 -10.23 -20.36 14.55
C ALA A 873 -10.70 -19.86 13.18
N ARG A 874 -10.81 -18.53 13.01
CA ARG A 874 -11.11 -17.87 11.74
C ARG A 874 -10.13 -16.74 11.47
N TYR A 875 -9.68 -16.63 10.23
CA TYR A 875 -8.82 -15.54 9.76
C TYR A 875 -9.50 -14.18 9.98
N LEU A 876 -8.85 -13.29 10.72
CA LEU A 876 -9.37 -11.97 11.06
C LEU A 876 -8.89 -10.96 10.00
N ILE A 877 -7.59 -10.69 9.98
CA ILE A 877 -6.94 -9.76 9.06
C ILE A 877 -5.42 -9.97 9.08
N SER A 878 -4.76 -9.53 8.00
CA SER A 878 -3.32 -9.32 7.96
C SER A 878 -3.02 -7.85 7.67
N VAL A 879 -2.14 -7.24 8.46
CA VAL A 879 -1.75 -5.82 8.36
C VAL A 879 -0.23 -5.72 8.37
N HIS A 880 0.36 -5.30 7.25
CA HIS A 880 1.80 -5.35 7.06
C HIS A 880 2.32 -6.80 7.19
N ASP A 881 3.11 -7.07 8.22
CA ASP A 881 3.74 -8.37 8.49
C ASP A 881 3.07 -9.03 9.73
N GLU A 882 1.92 -8.49 10.16
CA GLU A 882 1.09 -9.01 11.24
C GLU A 882 0.00 -9.93 10.67
N LEU A 883 -0.18 -11.10 11.29
CA LEU A 883 -1.27 -12.03 10.98
C LEU A 883 -2.10 -12.29 12.23
N ARG A 884 -3.43 -12.22 12.14
CA ARG A 884 -4.34 -12.32 13.30
C ARG A 884 -5.54 -13.22 12.98
N TYR A 885 -5.94 -14.02 13.96
CA TYR A 885 -7.08 -14.93 13.93
C TYR A 885 -7.99 -14.67 15.12
N LEU A 886 -9.30 -14.78 14.92
CA LEU A 886 -10.25 -14.92 16.01
C LEU A 886 -10.35 -16.40 16.37
N VAL A 887 -10.07 -16.75 17.62
CA VAL A 887 -9.96 -18.12 18.10
C VAL A 887 -10.86 -18.30 19.32
N LYS A 888 -11.51 -19.45 19.45
CA LYS A 888 -12.24 -19.78 20.67
C LYS A 888 -11.28 -19.89 21.85
N GLU A 889 -11.72 -19.42 23.02
CA GLU A 889 -10.88 -19.27 24.21
C GLU A 889 -10.17 -20.58 24.63
N GLU A 890 -10.83 -21.72 24.41
CA GLU A 890 -10.32 -23.07 24.71
C GLU A 890 -9.16 -23.50 23.79
N ASP A 891 -9.07 -22.91 22.61
CA ASP A 891 -8.13 -23.29 21.55
C ASP A 891 -7.00 -22.28 21.36
N ARG A 892 -6.99 -21.17 22.11
CA ARG A 892 -6.03 -20.07 21.94
C ARG A 892 -4.56 -20.53 21.97
N TYR A 893 -4.20 -21.46 22.87
CA TYR A 893 -2.84 -21.98 22.97
C TYR A 893 -2.50 -22.99 21.86
N ARG A 894 -3.50 -23.77 21.40
CA ARG A 894 -3.35 -24.68 20.26
C ARG A 894 -3.14 -23.89 18.97
N ALA A 895 -3.90 -22.82 18.78
CA ALA A 895 -3.73 -21.89 17.67
C ALA A 895 -2.36 -21.18 17.73
N ALA A 896 -1.90 -20.80 18.93
CA ALA A 896 -0.57 -20.21 19.10
C ALA A 896 0.55 -21.18 18.69
N LEU A 897 0.45 -22.45 19.09
CA LEU A 897 1.37 -23.50 18.64
C LEU A 897 1.29 -23.73 17.13
N ALA A 898 0.08 -23.75 16.56
CA ALA A 898 -0.11 -23.91 15.12
C ALA A 898 0.59 -22.79 14.35
N LEU A 899 0.52 -21.55 14.85
CA LEU A 899 1.18 -20.40 14.25
C LEU A 899 2.71 -20.50 14.33
N GLN A 900 3.26 -20.95 15.46
CA GLN A 900 4.68 -21.24 15.59
C GLN A 900 5.16 -22.30 14.58
N ILE A 901 4.40 -23.39 14.42
CA ILE A 901 4.70 -24.45 13.45
C ILE A 901 4.59 -23.94 12.01
N ALA A 902 3.56 -23.15 11.70
CA ALA A 902 3.35 -22.57 10.39
C ALA A 902 4.54 -21.68 9.97
N ASN A 903 5.06 -20.84 10.88
CA ASN A 903 6.25 -20.02 10.61
C ASN A 903 7.51 -20.87 10.41
N LEU A 904 7.70 -21.91 11.21
CA LEU A 904 8.80 -22.86 11.05
C LEU A 904 8.77 -23.52 9.67
N TRP A 905 7.60 -23.98 9.22
CA TRP A 905 7.41 -24.53 7.88
C TRP A 905 7.68 -23.49 6.79
N THR A 906 7.10 -22.29 6.89
CA THR A 906 7.29 -21.21 5.91
C THR A 906 8.77 -20.85 5.76
N ARG A 907 9.50 -20.64 6.84
CA ARG A 907 10.95 -20.33 6.74
C ARG A 907 11.77 -21.48 6.21
N SER A 908 11.40 -22.71 6.57
CA SER A 908 12.06 -23.92 6.04
C SER A 908 11.83 -24.08 4.54
N GLN A 909 10.65 -23.69 4.04
CA GLN A 909 10.34 -23.69 2.60
C GLN A 909 11.23 -22.72 1.82
N PHE A 910 11.42 -21.50 2.32
CA PHE A 910 12.36 -20.54 1.73
C PHE A 910 13.80 -21.08 1.73
N ALA A 911 14.27 -21.62 2.87
CA ALA A 911 15.61 -22.22 2.95
C ALA A 911 15.77 -23.37 1.93
N TYR A 912 14.78 -24.26 1.85
CA TYR A 912 14.77 -25.40 0.93
C TYR A 912 14.81 -24.96 -0.54
N LYS A 913 13.96 -24.02 -0.96
CA LYS A 913 13.94 -23.48 -2.34
C LYS A 913 15.22 -22.75 -2.71
N LEU A 914 15.91 -22.16 -1.72
CA LEU A 914 17.20 -21.49 -1.88
C LEU A 914 18.41 -22.45 -1.75
N GLY A 915 18.18 -23.77 -1.68
CA GLY A 915 19.24 -24.78 -1.70
C GLY A 915 19.99 -24.97 -0.38
N MET A 916 19.32 -24.65 0.73
CA MET A 916 19.77 -24.88 2.11
C MET A 916 18.90 -25.96 2.78
N ASP A 917 19.56 -26.93 3.40
CA ASP A 917 18.94 -28.13 4.00
C ASP A 917 18.83 -28.03 5.53
N ASP A 918 18.86 -26.82 6.09
CA ASP A 918 18.69 -26.56 7.53
C ASP A 918 18.22 -25.10 7.75
N LEU A 919 17.81 -24.76 8.98
CA LEU A 919 17.35 -23.43 9.37
C LEU A 919 17.97 -23.00 10.72
N PRO A 920 18.39 -21.74 10.90
CA PRO A 920 18.80 -21.25 12.21
C PRO A 920 17.61 -21.20 13.19
N GLN A 921 17.77 -21.74 14.40
CA GLN A 921 16.69 -21.79 15.39
C GLN A 921 16.19 -20.41 15.81
N GLY A 922 17.05 -19.39 15.82
CA GLY A 922 16.68 -18.02 16.22
C GLY A 922 15.64 -17.37 15.31
N VAL A 923 15.47 -17.86 14.08
CA VAL A 923 14.42 -17.41 13.16
C VAL A 923 13.27 -18.40 13.03
N ALA A 924 13.46 -19.65 13.45
CA ALA A 924 12.53 -20.74 13.23
C ALA A 924 11.14 -20.51 13.86
N PHE A 925 11.12 -19.83 15.00
CA PHE A 925 9.91 -19.51 15.76
C PHE A 925 9.71 -18.00 15.83
N PHE A 926 8.47 -17.55 15.99
CA PHE A 926 8.19 -16.17 16.33
C PHE A 926 8.83 -15.82 17.67
N SER A 927 9.32 -14.59 17.81
CA SER A 927 9.78 -14.06 19.11
C SER A 927 8.69 -14.23 20.18
N ALA A 928 7.45 -13.98 19.79
CA ALA A 928 6.28 -14.36 20.55
C ALA A 928 5.02 -14.44 19.67
N VAL A 929 4.05 -15.22 20.15
CA VAL A 929 2.67 -15.20 19.67
C VAL A 929 1.82 -14.47 20.70
N ASP A 930 1.08 -13.49 20.23
CA ASP A 930 0.18 -12.65 21.01
C ASP A 930 -1.17 -13.35 21.18
N VAL A 931 -1.69 -13.34 22.41
CA VAL A 931 -3.05 -13.77 22.74
C VAL A 931 -3.71 -12.64 23.54
N ASP A 932 -4.77 -12.06 22.99
CA ASP A 932 -5.38 -10.84 23.53
C ASP A 932 -6.88 -10.79 23.23
N HIS A 933 -7.65 -9.99 23.96
CA HIS A 933 -9.05 -9.69 23.60
C HIS A 933 -9.15 -8.44 22.73
N VAL A 934 -8.01 -7.87 22.35
CA VAL A 934 -7.88 -6.58 21.66
C VAL A 934 -6.86 -6.68 20.54
N LEU A 935 -7.19 -6.17 19.35
CA LEU A 935 -6.21 -6.05 18.28
C LEU A 935 -5.26 -4.87 18.55
N ARG A 936 -4.00 -5.17 18.86
CA ARG A 936 -2.92 -4.18 18.98
C ARG A 936 -1.60 -4.82 18.58
N LYS A 937 -0.58 -3.98 18.37
CA LYS A 937 0.74 -4.45 17.92
C LYS A 937 1.45 -5.28 18.98
N GLU A 938 1.49 -4.78 20.21
CA GLU A 938 2.15 -5.43 21.36
C GLU A 938 1.10 -5.57 22.45
N THR A 939 1.01 -6.74 23.08
CA THR A 939 -0.02 -7.06 24.06
C THR A 939 0.11 -6.29 25.37
N ASP A 940 1.26 -5.70 25.67
CA ASP A 940 1.47 -4.84 26.85
C ASP A 940 1.20 -3.36 26.57
N MET A 941 0.93 -2.98 25.31
CA MET A 941 0.71 -1.59 24.93
C MET A 941 -0.63 -1.10 25.51
N PRO A 942 -0.64 -0.08 26.39
CA PRO A 942 -1.86 0.34 27.07
C PRO A 942 -2.83 1.12 26.17
N CYS A 943 -2.46 1.40 24.91
CA CYS A 943 -3.25 2.11 23.91
C CYS A 943 -3.81 3.47 24.36
N VAL A 944 -3.11 4.17 25.26
CA VAL A 944 -3.50 5.50 25.75
C VAL A 944 -3.27 6.56 24.68
N THR A 945 -4.31 7.32 24.34
CA THR A 945 -4.30 8.42 23.37
C THR A 945 -5.13 9.61 23.92
N PRO A 946 -5.12 10.78 23.26
CA PRO A 946 -5.95 11.91 23.69
C PRO A 946 -7.47 11.63 23.66
N SER A 947 -7.92 10.67 22.85
CA SER A 947 -9.33 10.26 22.75
C SER A 947 -9.67 9.02 23.58
N GLN A 948 -8.67 8.24 24.01
CA GLN A 948 -8.80 7.08 24.89
C GLN A 948 -7.78 7.22 26.05
N PRO A 949 -8.12 7.92 27.13
CA PRO A 949 -7.20 8.12 28.26
C PRO A 949 -7.04 6.85 29.12
N ASP A 950 -8.06 5.99 29.13
CA ASP A 950 -8.09 4.81 29.99
C ASP A 950 -7.23 3.69 29.39
N PRO A 951 -6.21 3.20 30.14
CA PRO A 951 -5.31 2.18 29.67
C PRO A 951 -6.01 0.82 29.53
N ILE A 952 -5.72 0.13 28.43
CA ILE A 952 -6.20 -1.23 28.18
C ILE A 952 -5.28 -2.22 28.92
N PRO A 953 -5.84 -3.17 29.70
CA PRO A 953 -5.05 -4.20 30.38
C PRO A 953 -4.17 -4.99 29.42
N PRO A 954 -3.00 -5.51 29.84
CA PRO A 954 -2.12 -6.27 28.97
C PRO A 954 -2.70 -7.67 28.64
N GLY A 955 -2.41 -8.16 27.44
CA GLY A 955 -2.68 -9.54 27.03
C GLY A 955 -1.52 -10.49 27.36
N GLU A 956 -1.51 -11.67 26.75
CA GLU A 956 -0.47 -12.67 26.91
C GLU A 956 0.50 -12.67 25.70
N CYS A 957 1.77 -12.91 25.98
CA CYS A 957 2.84 -12.95 24.98
C CYS A 957 3.62 -14.26 25.16
N LEU A 958 3.45 -15.18 24.21
CA LEU A 958 3.88 -16.57 24.32
C LEU A 958 5.08 -16.85 23.39
N ASP A 959 6.26 -17.00 23.97
CA ASP A 959 7.40 -17.59 23.26
C ASP A 959 7.17 -19.09 23.01
N ILE A 960 8.05 -19.71 22.22
CA ILE A 960 7.93 -21.15 21.90
C ILE A 960 7.94 -22.03 23.15
N GLN A 961 8.75 -21.72 24.18
CA GLN A 961 8.84 -22.57 25.37
C GLN A 961 7.54 -22.53 26.19
N LYS A 962 7.01 -21.33 26.44
CA LYS A 962 5.71 -21.15 27.10
C LYS A 962 4.59 -21.82 26.32
N THR A 963 4.63 -21.71 24.99
CA THR A 963 3.63 -22.34 24.11
C THR A 963 3.66 -23.87 24.26
N LEU A 964 4.85 -24.48 24.30
CA LEU A 964 4.99 -25.93 24.50
C LEU A 964 4.50 -26.37 25.88
N ASP A 965 4.79 -25.61 26.93
CA ASP A 965 4.35 -25.91 28.30
C ASP A 965 2.82 -25.88 28.41
N LEU A 966 2.16 -24.91 27.77
CA LEU A 966 0.70 -24.75 27.75
C LEU A 966 -0.03 -25.74 26.83
N THR A 967 0.70 -26.45 25.96
CA THR A 967 0.16 -27.42 24.99
C THR A 967 0.59 -28.86 25.28
N ASN A 968 0.89 -29.17 26.55
CA ASN A 968 1.29 -30.51 27.01
C ASN A 968 2.53 -31.06 26.25
N GLY A 969 3.53 -30.22 26.04
CA GLY A 969 4.76 -30.60 25.33
C GLY A 969 4.65 -30.50 23.80
N GLY A 970 3.73 -29.67 23.29
CA GLY A 970 3.63 -29.37 21.85
C GLY A 970 2.59 -30.17 21.08
N SER A 971 1.46 -30.55 21.69
CA SER A 971 0.37 -31.21 20.97
C SER A 971 -0.70 -30.23 20.50
N LEU A 972 -1.09 -30.35 19.22
CA LEU A 972 -2.24 -29.65 18.64
C LEU A 972 -3.57 -30.35 18.90
N LEU A 973 -3.58 -31.59 19.41
CA LEU A 973 -4.82 -32.32 19.70
C LEU A 973 -5.42 -31.89 21.05
N ARG A 974 -6.75 -31.79 21.11
CA ARG A 974 -7.47 -31.57 22.37
C ARG A 974 -7.04 -32.62 23.42
N GLY A 975 -6.75 -32.13 24.64
CA GLY A 975 -6.31 -32.97 25.77
C GLY A 975 -4.84 -33.43 25.72
N GLY A 976 -4.02 -32.92 24.80
CA GLY A 976 -2.58 -33.19 24.80
C GLY A 976 -2.18 -34.58 24.25
N ARG A 977 -3.05 -35.21 23.45
CA ARG A 977 -2.78 -36.54 22.88
C ARG A 977 -1.62 -36.51 21.86
N PRO A 978 -0.83 -37.59 21.69
CA PRO A 978 0.22 -37.63 20.67
C PRO A 978 -0.32 -37.47 19.24
N MET A 979 0.32 -36.64 18.41
CA MET A 979 -0.15 -36.33 17.05
C MET A 979 0.11 -37.46 16.02
N LYS A 980 1.00 -38.41 16.32
CA LYS A 980 1.45 -39.46 15.38
C LYS A 980 0.35 -40.47 14.98
N GLU A 981 -0.70 -40.60 15.78
CA GLU A 981 -1.75 -41.61 15.57
C GLU A 981 -2.88 -41.13 14.63
N PHE A 982 -2.97 -39.84 14.32
CA PHE A 982 -4.15 -39.25 13.66
C PHE A 982 -4.07 -39.23 12.12
N VAL A 983 -2.87 -39.27 11.51
CA VAL A 983 -2.69 -38.90 10.08
C VAL A 983 -2.60 -40.08 9.11
N GLN A 984 -2.72 -41.32 9.58
CA GLN A 984 -2.70 -42.50 8.67
C GLN A 984 -3.98 -42.68 7.83
N ALA A 985 -5.04 -41.89 8.05
CA ALA A 985 -6.35 -42.10 7.41
C ALA A 985 -6.60 -41.30 6.11
N GLU A 986 -5.88 -40.20 5.84
CA GLU A 986 -6.21 -39.27 4.73
C GLU A 986 -5.11 -39.12 3.66
N ALA A 987 -4.12 -40.02 3.62
CA ALA A 987 -2.93 -39.84 2.78
C ALA A 987 -3.11 -40.15 1.27
N ASN A 988 -4.30 -40.51 0.79
CA ASN A 988 -4.51 -40.90 -0.59
C ASN A 988 -5.83 -40.33 -1.12
N GLU A 989 -5.77 -39.32 -2.01
CA GLU A 989 -6.71 -39.20 -3.15
C GLU A 989 -6.37 -38.10 -4.17
N PHE A 990 -5.44 -37.18 -3.89
CA PHE A 990 -5.05 -36.15 -4.88
C PHE A 990 -3.73 -36.51 -5.60
N SER A 991 -3.85 -36.92 -6.86
CA SER A 991 -2.74 -37.07 -7.81
C SER A 991 -2.36 -35.70 -8.39
N SER A 992 -1.72 -34.83 -7.60
CA SER A 992 -1.23 -33.54 -8.12
C SER A 992 0.05 -33.74 -8.95
N ASN A 993 0.13 -33.13 -10.14
CA ASN A 993 1.37 -33.00 -10.90
C ASN A 993 2.34 -32.05 -10.17
N TYR A 994 3.04 -32.54 -9.14
CA TYR A 994 4.03 -31.75 -8.38
C TYR A 994 5.33 -31.58 -9.20
N PRO A 995 5.71 -30.35 -9.60
CA PRO A 995 6.97 -30.11 -10.27
C PRO A 995 8.11 -30.04 -9.25
N GLN A 996 9.15 -30.87 -9.43
CA GLN A 996 10.34 -30.77 -8.58
C GLN A 996 11.08 -29.45 -8.85
N PRO A 997 11.42 -28.66 -7.81
CA PRO A 997 12.15 -27.41 -8.00
C PRO A 997 13.64 -27.64 -8.25
N ASP A 998 14.23 -26.74 -9.06
CA ASP A 998 15.68 -26.57 -9.07
C ASP A 998 16.11 -25.66 -7.91
N CYS A 999 16.46 -26.27 -6.78
CA CYS A 999 16.92 -25.56 -5.59
C CYS A 999 18.36 -25.05 -5.70
N LEU A 1000 19.15 -25.50 -6.67
CA LEU A 1000 20.57 -25.16 -6.78
C LEU A 1000 20.84 -23.97 -7.72
N GLN A 1001 19.82 -23.52 -8.48
CA GLN A 1001 19.91 -22.35 -9.37
C GLN A 1001 20.41 -21.06 -8.69
N TYR A 1002 20.28 -20.96 -7.36
CA TYR A 1002 20.68 -19.77 -6.62
C TYR A 1002 22.14 -19.79 -6.15
N ARG A 1003 22.83 -20.93 -6.23
CA ARG A 1003 24.24 -21.07 -5.84
C ARG A 1003 25.15 -20.35 -6.84
N ALA A 1004 26.27 -19.82 -6.35
CA ALA A 1004 27.25 -19.21 -7.22
C ALA A 1004 27.94 -20.26 -8.12
N GLU A 1005 28.10 -19.92 -9.40
CA GLU A 1005 28.74 -20.76 -10.42
C GLU A 1005 30.22 -21.05 -10.11
N SER A 1006 30.92 -20.15 -9.40
CA SER A 1006 32.32 -20.34 -9.07
C SER A 1006 32.78 -19.60 -7.80
N ALA A 1007 33.78 -20.18 -7.13
CA ALA A 1007 34.46 -19.56 -5.98
C ALA A 1007 35.12 -18.22 -6.36
N ALA A 1008 35.61 -18.10 -7.59
CA ALA A 1008 36.24 -16.88 -8.08
C ALA A 1008 35.24 -15.72 -8.18
N PHE A 1009 33.98 -16.00 -8.56
CA PHE A 1009 32.93 -14.99 -8.57
C PHE A 1009 32.53 -14.55 -7.16
N LEU A 1010 32.42 -15.47 -6.20
CA LEU A 1010 32.19 -15.13 -4.79
C LEU A 1010 33.31 -14.26 -4.21
N GLN A 1011 34.57 -14.64 -4.46
CA GLN A 1011 35.73 -13.84 -4.04
C GLN A 1011 35.74 -12.46 -4.71
N ALA A 1012 35.34 -12.38 -5.98
CA ALA A 1012 35.25 -11.11 -6.69
C ALA A 1012 34.16 -10.18 -6.12
N GLN A 1013 33.09 -10.72 -5.54
CA GLN A 1013 32.09 -9.94 -4.81
C GLN A 1013 32.60 -9.51 -3.42
N ALA A 1014 33.40 -10.34 -2.75
CA ALA A 1014 33.91 -10.07 -1.41
C ALA A 1014 35.04 -9.03 -1.38
N THR A 1015 35.93 -9.01 -2.38
CA THR A 1015 37.10 -8.13 -2.39
C THR A 1015 36.74 -6.64 -2.44
N ASN A 1016 37.63 -5.79 -1.94
CA ASN A 1016 37.55 -4.33 -2.09
C ASN A 1016 38.38 -3.78 -3.26
N GLU A 1017 39.15 -4.66 -3.94
CA GLU A 1017 40.11 -4.29 -4.98
C GLU A 1017 39.67 -4.72 -6.38
N PHE A 1018 39.45 -3.74 -7.26
CA PHE A 1018 39.07 -4.02 -8.65
C PHE A 1018 40.17 -4.75 -9.45
N ALA A 1019 41.44 -4.64 -9.05
CA ALA A 1019 42.54 -5.38 -9.66
C ALA A 1019 42.40 -6.89 -9.44
N GLU A 1020 42.01 -7.29 -8.22
CA GLU A 1020 41.75 -8.68 -7.86
C GLU A 1020 40.54 -9.22 -8.64
N VAL A 1021 39.46 -8.44 -8.75
CA VAL A 1021 38.28 -8.79 -9.56
C VAL A 1021 38.67 -9.17 -11.00
N LYS A 1022 39.51 -8.36 -11.65
CA LYS A 1022 39.99 -8.64 -13.01
C LYS A 1022 40.86 -9.89 -13.08
N HIS A 1023 41.72 -10.11 -12.08
CA HIS A 1023 42.56 -11.29 -12.01
C HIS A 1023 41.72 -12.56 -11.88
N LEU A 1024 40.71 -12.56 -11.00
CA LEU A 1024 39.78 -13.67 -10.80
C LEU A 1024 38.95 -13.94 -12.07
N ALA A 1025 38.46 -12.89 -12.73
CA ALA A 1025 37.75 -13.04 -14.00
C ALA A 1025 38.66 -13.61 -15.11
N GLN A 1026 39.93 -13.22 -15.15
CA GLN A 1026 40.91 -13.78 -16.08
C GLN A 1026 41.21 -15.25 -15.78
N GLN A 1027 41.26 -15.66 -14.51
CA GLN A 1027 41.42 -17.07 -14.13
C GLN A 1027 40.25 -17.93 -14.62
N VAL A 1028 39.02 -17.43 -14.55
CA VAL A 1028 37.82 -18.17 -14.98
C VAL A 1028 37.64 -18.18 -16.49
N THR A 1029 37.82 -17.04 -17.15
CA THR A 1029 37.49 -16.88 -18.58
C THR A 1029 38.68 -17.05 -19.52
N GLY A 1030 39.91 -17.04 -19.01
CA GLY A 1030 41.14 -17.00 -19.81
C GLY A 1030 41.41 -15.65 -20.51
N ASN A 1031 40.46 -14.71 -20.44
CA ASN A 1031 40.55 -13.41 -21.11
C ASN A 1031 41.25 -12.36 -20.25
N LYS A 1032 42.12 -11.56 -20.85
CA LYS A 1032 42.77 -10.44 -20.15
C LYS A 1032 41.86 -9.20 -20.17
N PHE A 1033 41.58 -8.66 -19.00
CA PHE A 1033 40.76 -7.45 -18.83
C PHE A 1033 41.65 -6.23 -18.55
N GLU A 1034 41.66 -5.25 -19.46
CA GLU A 1034 42.39 -3.98 -19.30
C GLU A 1034 41.45 -2.82 -18.97
N GLY A 1035 41.98 -1.73 -18.39
CA GLY A 1035 41.19 -0.56 -17.97
C GLY A 1035 40.74 -0.57 -16.49
N GLY A 1036 40.18 0.56 -16.05
CA GLY A 1036 39.59 0.75 -14.71
C GLY A 1036 38.09 0.45 -14.67
N ILE A 1037 37.45 0.82 -13.56
CA ILE A 1037 35.98 0.79 -13.41
C ILE A 1037 35.37 1.70 -14.50
N GLY A 1038 34.35 1.22 -15.22
CA GLY A 1038 33.66 1.99 -16.26
C GLY A 1038 34.43 2.27 -17.56
N GLY A 1039 35.65 1.77 -17.74
CA GLY A 1039 36.42 1.97 -18.97
C GLY A 1039 36.20 0.87 -20.01
N GLU A 1040 35.56 1.18 -21.15
CA GLU A 1040 35.49 0.28 -22.31
C GLU A 1040 36.76 0.35 -23.20
N LYS A 1041 37.00 -0.74 -23.95
CA LYS A 1041 38.15 -0.97 -24.83
C LYS A 1041 38.40 0.19 -25.81
N ARG A 1042 39.67 0.64 -25.92
CA ARG A 1042 40.16 1.39 -27.09
C ARG A 1042 39.83 0.63 -28.38
N LYS A 1043 38.83 1.09 -29.15
CA LYS A 1043 38.52 0.56 -30.50
C LYS A 1043 39.78 0.59 -31.37
N HIS A 1044 40.12 -0.55 -31.98
CA HIS A 1044 41.16 -0.65 -33.00
C HIS A 1044 40.84 0.28 -34.18
N LYS A 1045 41.78 1.18 -34.50
CA LYS A 1045 41.75 2.02 -35.71
C LYS A 1045 41.73 1.12 -36.96
N ARG A 1046 40.57 0.96 -37.59
CA ARG A 1046 40.49 0.71 -39.05
C ARG A 1046 40.27 2.05 -39.72
N THR A 1047 41.22 2.44 -40.53
CA THR A 1047 41.17 3.58 -41.45
C THR A 1047 40.09 3.32 -42.51
N LYS A 1048 39.05 4.16 -42.55
CA LYS A 1048 38.25 4.41 -43.75
C LYS A 1048 37.63 5.81 -43.71
N ALA A 1049 37.38 6.31 -44.92
CA ALA A 1049 37.37 7.71 -45.33
C ALA A 1049 36.35 8.64 -44.65
N ARG A 1050 36.72 9.93 -44.62
CA ARG A 1050 35.93 11.08 -44.17
C ARG A 1050 34.65 11.24 -45.00
N THR A 1051 33.52 11.15 -44.31
CA THR A 1051 32.23 11.77 -44.65
C THR A 1051 31.80 12.54 -43.38
N PRO A 1052 31.20 13.74 -43.46
CA PRO A 1052 30.94 14.54 -42.27
C PRO A 1052 29.69 14.01 -41.54
N GLU A 1053 29.90 13.25 -40.47
CA GLU A 1053 28.85 12.92 -39.50
C GLU A 1053 28.61 14.11 -38.56
N THR A 1054 27.37 14.59 -38.58
CA THR A 1054 26.75 15.41 -37.53
C THR A 1054 26.85 14.69 -36.18
N LYS A 1055 27.50 15.32 -35.20
CA LYS A 1055 27.45 14.89 -33.79
C LYS A 1055 26.07 15.19 -33.22
N LEU A 1056 25.24 14.16 -33.00
CA LEU A 1056 24.30 14.19 -31.88
C LEU A 1056 25.06 13.66 -30.66
N GLY A 1057 25.22 14.51 -29.65
CA GLY A 1057 25.77 14.12 -28.36
C GLY A 1057 24.71 13.41 -27.52
N ASP A 1058 25.15 12.37 -26.83
CA ASP A 1058 24.55 11.78 -25.64
C ASP A 1058 24.33 12.88 -24.59
N GLY A 1059 23.07 13.20 -24.31
CA GLY A 1059 22.62 14.37 -23.55
C GLY A 1059 22.99 14.41 -22.06
N GLU A 1060 24.12 13.84 -21.65
CA GLU A 1060 24.68 14.09 -20.33
C GLU A 1060 25.60 15.32 -20.38
N GLY A 1061 25.08 16.45 -19.90
CA GLY A 1061 25.88 17.65 -19.62
C GLY A 1061 25.62 18.88 -20.50
N VAL A 1062 24.53 18.94 -21.26
CA VAL A 1062 24.10 20.17 -21.94
C VAL A 1062 22.96 20.83 -21.17
N ASP A 1063 23.18 22.06 -20.71
CA ASP A 1063 22.13 22.93 -20.20
C ASP A 1063 21.26 23.41 -21.37
N TRP A 1064 20.08 22.79 -21.55
CA TRP A 1064 19.15 23.10 -22.63
C TRP A 1064 18.40 24.43 -22.42
N THR A 1065 18.60 25.11 -21.30
CA THR A 1065 17.84 26.32 -20.94
C THR A 1065 18.06 27.44 -21.96
N GLU A 1066 19.29 27.64 -22.45
CA GLU A 1066 19.61 28.68 -23.45
C GLU A 1066 19.04 28.35 -24.85
N ALA A 1067 19.03 27.07 -25.24
CA ALA A 1067 18.49 26.64 -26.54
C ALA A 1067 16.96 26.68 -26.57
N VAL A 1068 16.33 26.34 -25.44
CA VAL A 1068 14.88 26.41 -25.25
C VAL A 1068 14.41 27.85 -25.13
N GLU A 1069 15.12 28.73 -24.42
CA GLU A 1069 14.82 30.16 -24.37
C GLU A 1069 14.96 30.83 -25.74
N LYS A 1070 15.97 30.45 -26.54
CA LYS A 1070 16.13 30.97 -27.90
C LYS A 1070 15.01 30.49 -28.84
N TYR A 1071 14.58 29.24 -28.70
CA TYR A 1071 13.44 28.69 -29.43
C TYR A 1071 12.12 29.40 -29.08
N PHE A 1072 11.86 29.64 -27.79
CA PHE A 1072 10.69 30.40 -27.35
C PHE A 1072 10.73 31.86 -27.81
N ARG A 1073 11.91 32.49 -27.86
CA ARG A 1073 12.08 33.87 -28.34
C ARG A 1073 11.83 33.98 -29.86
N GLU A 1074 12.27 32.99 -30.65
CA GLU A 1074 12.05 32.91 -32.10
C GLU A 1074 10.59 32.51 -32.46
N GLU A 1075 9.88 31.75 -31.63
CA GLU A 1075 8.45 31.46 -31.80
C GLU A 1075 7.55 32.65 -31.44
N LEU A 1076 7.89 33.42 -30.39
CA LEU A 1076 7.17 34.64 -29.99
C LEU A 1076 7.27 35.77 -31.03
N GLU A 1077 8.34 35.81 -31.84
CA GLU A 1077 8.48 36.76 -32.95
C GLU A 1077 7.69 36.35 -34.22
N ARG A 1078 7.31 35.07 -34.36
CA ARG A 1078 6.61 34.56 -35.56
C ARG A 1078 5.08 34.62 -35.49
N HIS A 1079 4.49 34.79 -34.31
CA HIS A 1079 3.05 34.92 -34.13
C HIS A 1079 2.69 36.06 -33.17
N PRO A 1080 2.58 37.31 -33.64
CA PRO A 1080 2.03 38.38 -32.83
C PRO A 1080 0.51 38.20 -32.76
N VAL A 1081 0.02 37.62 -31.67
CA VAL A 1081 -1.43 37.50 -31.45
C VAL A 1081 -1.93 38.77 -30.76
N SER A 1082 -2.75 39.49 -31.51
CA SER A 1082 -3.69 40.54 -31.07
C SER A 1082 -4.73 40.02 -30.09
#